data_AF-A0A1G0LBT7-F1
#
_entry.id   AF-A0A1G0LBT7-F1
#
_cell.length_a   1.000
_cell.length_b   1.000
_cell.length_c   1.000
_cell.angle_alpha   90.00
_cell.angle_beta   90.00
_cell.angle_gamma   90.00
#
_symmetry.space_group_name_H-M   'P 1'
#
loop_
_entity.id
_entity.type
_entity.pdbx_description
1 polymer ?
#
loop_
_entity_poly.entity_id
_entity_poly.type
_entity_poly.pdbx_seq_one_letter_code
_entity_poly.pdbx_strand_id
1 'polypeptide(L)'
;MKRHSTLYSAAGFLLGVLAPVGWIAIKTTFYFDSSRGLVEQILFDIVKNSEHFALYNYMGLGTAIVLAFLGYMLGKNNDELLKRSAELDILHHEVNEQKEIFENRYKVLDRNIKNFHQISSKIQKSLNLEEVLLLCGEGLHDVLGYERVNILMAEDGSQLRFFAAIGTEGFDTSSVTMPIDSSIGIIAKCFNERKVYLIDDISRYPEDYHLLPPHNGLAPLRSRRFILCPIVVNNNSVGVFGIDNKNSHRALNDSDVDTIMLFADQVSSAITRINLLTSIDALTSEMESSFKFLLASRDQYSKNVGNLRDGVDSVADGTSIIASASEGVMASVDETSSAVNEISVAIEQVTRNLDHLAGVVHQSASSMEQIHRTIGNVEQNAGISHEVSHQVKDRAEESRAVVTETINALDEIKVSVGLSFDAIQRLAENSTRIENIVSVINDITKRTNLLALNASIIAAQAGEYGKSFGVVADEIRNLSLQTGHSTGEITSIIEEIMSESKTAANNIKVSKDLVQRGVELGHTTGESLKAIFDSSNMSLDMTKQIKQATQEQVTSVQLVARSMEEISSMTSQIFAASTDQSRATKSIARSIETIKDMTHEMVNSTSHQVEDGKLIRLNVESVSSMVTELFDNMEMRRAQSAEVVKELEQMKSLTCPI
;
A
#
# COMPACT_ATOMS: atom_id res chain seq x y z
N MET A 1 124.16 48.84 0.70
CA MET A 1 123.08 49.84 0.53
C MET A 1 123.04 50.72 1.77
N LYS A 2 123.34 52.02 1.60
CA LYS A 2 123.24 53.02 2.67
C LYS A 2 121.75 53.17 3.03
N ARG A 3 121.39 53.09 4.32
CA ARG A 3 120.00 53.32 4.77
C ARG A 3 119.65 54.79 4.54
N HIS A 4 118.85 55.08 3.51
CA HIS A 4 118.40 56.45 3.20
C HIS A 4 117.39 56.98 4.23
N SER A 5 116.81 56.13 5.08
CA SER A 5 115.76 56.48 6.05
C SER A 5 116.17 57.52 7.11
N THR A 6 117.43 57.53 7.55
CA THR A 6 117.91 58.49 8.57
C THR A 6 118.21 59.86 7.97
N LEU A 7 118.64 59.90 6.71
CA LEU A 7 119.02 61.14 6.01
C LEU A 7 117.79 62.02 5.73
N TYR A 8 116.69 61.41 5.27
CA TYR A 8 115.45 62.14 4.97
C TYR A 8 114.72 62.64 6.22
N SER A 9 114.80 61.91 7.35
CA SER A 9 114.21 62.35 8.62
C SER A 9 114.90 63.61 9.18
N ALA A 10 116.23 63.64 9.12
CA ALA A 10 117.02 64.79 9.57
C ALA A 10 116.76 66.03 8.70
N ALA A 11 116.66 65.85 7.37
CA ALA A 11 116.33 66.94 6.45
C ALA A 11 114.91 67.50 6.68
N GLY A 12 113.94 66.64 6.99
CA GLY A 12 112.57 67.05 7.30
C GLY A 12 112.47 67.90 8.57
N PHE A 13 113.19 67.51 9.64
CA PHE A 13 113.22 68.29 10.89
C PHE A 13 113.79 69.70 10.69
N LEU A 14 114.91 69.80 9.96
CA LEU A 14 115.60 71.06 9.68
C LEU A 14 114.73 72.04 8.89
N LEU A 15 113.93 71.55 7.94
CA LEU A 15 113.00 72.37 7.17
C LEU A 15 111.87 72.96 8.02
N GLY A 16 111.32 72.19 8.97
CA GLY A 16 110.23 72.68 9.84
C GLY A 16 110.68 73.79 10.79
N VAL A 17 111.89 73.68 11.35
CA VAL A 17 112.43 74.72 12.26
C VAL A 17 112.67 76.05 11.57
N LEU A 18 112.96 76.06 10.26
CA LEU A 18 113.22 77.27 9.48
C LEU A 18 111.95 77.96 8.95
N ALA A 19 110.79 77.31 9.03
CA ALA A 19 109.53 77.85 8.51
C ALA A 19 109.09 79.20 9.14
N PRO A 20 109.25 79.45 10.46
CA PRO A 20 108.92 80.74 11.06
C PRO A 20 109.75 81.91 10.51
N VAL A 21 111.04 81.65 10.21
CA VAL A 21 111.97 82.65 9.69
C VAL A 21 111.58 83.07 8.27
N GLY A 22 111.16 82.11 7.44
CA GLY A 22 110.64 82.39 6.10
C GLY A 22 109.36 83.22 6.14
N TRP A 23 108.46 82.96 7.09
CA TRP A 23 107.22 83.72 7.22
C TRP A 23 107.45 85.18 7.62
N ILE A 24 108.40 85.43 8.53
CA ILE A 24 108.81 86.79 8.90
C ILE A 24 109.35 87.53 7.67
N ALA A 25 110.24 86.89 6.89
CA ALA A 25 110.82 87.50 5.69
C ALA A 25 109.76 87.89 4.64
N ILE A 26 108.73 87.05 4.45
CA ILE A 26 107.62 87.31 3.51
C ILE A 26 106.73 88.46 4.03
N LYS A 27 106.43 88.49 5.32
CA LYS A 27 105.57 89.53 5.90
C LYS A 27 106.21 90.92 5.80
N THR A 28 107.51 91.02 6.07
CA THR A 28 108.25 92.30 5.98
C THR A 28 108.36 92.81 4.54
N THR A 29 108.34 91.93 3.53
CA THR A 29 108.38 92.35 2.13
C THR A 29 107.04 92.84 1.60
N PHE A 30 105.91 92.29 2.08
CA PHE A 30 104.58 92.65 1.56
C PHE A 30 103.87 93.80 2.32
N TYR A 31 104.19 94.02 3.61
CA TYR A 31 103.50 95.01 4.46
C TYR A 31 104.48 95.99 5.13
N PHE A 32 105.10 96.85 4.32
CA PHE A 32 106.09 97.82 4.79
C PHE A 32 105.43 99.15 5.21
N ASP A 33 105.66 99.60 6.45
CA ASP A 33 105.09 100.84 7.01
C ASP A 33 106.19 101.92 7.08
N SER A 34 106.07 102.97 6.27
CA SER A 34 107.07 104.02 6.09
C SER A 34 107.18 105.01 7.26
N SER A 35 106.45 104.77 8.35
CA SER A 35 106.54 105.57 9.58
C SER A 35 107.53 105.02 10.63
N ARG A 36 108.15 103.85 10.42
CA ARG A 36 109.09 103.21 11.38
C ARG A 36 110.26 102.50 10.71
N GLY A 37 111.39 102.42 11.42
CA GLY A 37 112.61 101.77 10.91
C GLY A 37 112.52 100.24 10.84
N LEU A 38 113.16 99.66 9.82
CA LEU A 38 113.21 98.21 9.51
C LEU A 38 113.45 97.29 10.70
N VAL A 39 114.40 97.64 11.57
CA VAL A 39 114.78 96.81 12.74
C VAL A 39 113.70 96.84 13.81
N GLU A 40 113.01 97.97 13.95
CA GLU A 40 111.92 98.12 14.92
C GLU A 40 110.70 97.31 14.50
N GLN A 41 110.42 97.19 13.20
CA GLN A 41 109.27 96.43 12.69
C GLN A 41 109.43 94.91 12.87
N ILE A 42 110.65 94.37 12.73
CA ILE A 42 110.93 92.92 12.90
C ILE A 42 110.86 92.52 14.37
N LEU A 43 111.38 93.35 15.29
CA LEU A 43 111.38 93.05 16.72
C LEU A 43 110.02 93.32 17.39
N PHE A 44 109.24 94.29 16.90
CA PHE A 44 107.94 94.63 17.49
C PHE A 44 106.89 93.53 17.32
N ASP A 45 106.94 92.79 16.21
CA ASP A 45 106.00 91.70 15.89
C ASP A 45 106.22 90.44 16.75
N ILE A 46 107.38 90.29 17.39
CA ILE A 46 107.73 89.13 18.22
C ILE A 46 107.36 89.35 19.70
N VAL A 47 107.31 90.59 20.19
CA VAL A 47 107.35 90.85 21.66
C VAL A 47 106.05 91.41 22.25
N LYS A 48 105.12 91.99 21.48
CA LYS A 48 104.00 92.72 22.10
C LYS A 48 102.74 91.92 22.40
N ASN A 49 102.50 90.77 21.75
CA ASN A 49 101.28 89.96 22.00
C ASN A 49 101.64 88.50 22.33
N SER A 50 101.18 88.02 23.48
CA SER A 50 101.38 86.64 23.95
C SER A 50 100.83 85.59 22.97
N GLU A 51 99.78 85.93 22.20
CA GLU A 51 99.21 85.05 21.18
C GLU A 51 100.16 84.80 19.99
N HIS A 52 100.95 85.78 19.56
CA HIS A 52 101.84 85.61 18.41
C HIS A 52 103.07 84.75 18.76
N PHE A 53 103.63 84.88 19.95
CA PHE A 53 104.74 84.03 20.38
C PHE A 53 104.32 82.56 20.48
N ALA A 54 103.12 82.27 20.98
CA ALA A 54 102.57 80.92 21.02
C ALA A 54 102.34 80.35 19.61
N LEU A 55 101.85 81.16 18.68
CA LEU A 55 101.61 80.75 17.29
C LEU A 55 102.91 80.35 16.58
N TYR A 56 103.98 81.13 16.72
CA TYR A 56 105.26 80.83 16.08
C TYR A 56 105.98 79.61 16.68
N ASN A 57 105.85 79.40 17.99
CA ASN A 57 106.38 78.20 18.63
C ASN A 57 105.62 76.94 18.18
N TYR A 58 104.29 77.03 18.07
CA TYR A 58 103.46 75.95 17.52
C TYR A 58 103.79 75.65 16.05
N MET A 59 104.00 76.69 15.23
CA MET A 59 104.41 76.52 13.84
C MET A 59 105.78 75.87 13.72
N GLY A 60 106.79 76.32 14.47
CA GLY A 60 108.16 75.81 14.36
C GLY A 60 108.32 74.38 14.90
N LEU A 61 107.81 74.11 16.10
CA LEU A 61 107.98 72.80 16.72
C LEU A 61 107.04 71.75 16.12
N GLY A 62 105.80 72.14 15.78
CA GLY A 62 104.81 71.25 15.18
C GLY A 62 105.17 70.80 13.77
N THR A 63 105.64 71.70 12.91
CA THR A 63 106.01 71.34 11.53
C THR A 63 107.29 70.50 11.47
N ALA A 64 108.25 70.72 12.38
CA ALA A 64 109.50 69.95 12.42
C ALA A 64 109.26 68.46 12.74
N ILE A 65 108.36 68.14 13.66
CA ILE A 65 108.07 66.75 14.04
C ILE A 65 107.34 66.01 12.90
N VAL A 66 106.38 66.67 12.25
CA VAL A 66 105.61 66.05 11.15
C VAL A 66 106.49 65.79 9.93
N LEU A 67 107.35 66.75 9.55
CA LEU A 67 108.26 66.59 8.41
C LEU A 67 109.36 65.54 8.67
N ALA A 68 109.84 65.41 9.91
CA ALA A 68 110.79 64.36 10.29
C ALA A 68 110.21 62.95 10.17
N PHE A 69 108.92 62.78 10.51
CA PHE A 69 108.21 61.51 10.37
C PHE A 69 107.90 61.18 8.90
N LEU A 70 107.51 62.18 8.11
CA LEU A 70 107.26 62.03 6.68
C LEU A 70 108.53 61.64 5.90
N GLY A 71 109.67 62.25 6.25
CA GLY A 71 110.97 61.95 5.65
C GLY A 71 111.45 60.52 5.93
N TYR A 72 111.20 59.99 7.13
CA TYR A 72 111.55 58.60 7.45
C TYR A 72 110.74 57.59 6.62
N MET A 73 109.45 57.84 6.39
CA MET A 73 108.57 56.98 5.56
C MET A 73 108.98 56.98 4.08
N LEU A 74 109.31 58.15 3.52
CA LEU A 74 109.77 58.27 2.12
C LEU A 74 111.09 57.53 1.87
N GLY A 75 112.04 57.59 2.83
CA GLY A 75 113.32 56.89 2.72
C GLY A 75 113.21 55.37 2.77
N LYS A 76 112.21 54.82 3.48
CA LYS A 76 112.00 53.36 3.57
C LYS A 76 111.37 52.80 2.28
N ASN A 77 110.43 53.50 1.66
CA ASN A 77 109.79 53.05 0.42
C ASN A 77 110.74 53.09 -0.79
N ASN A 78 111.68 54.04 -0.84
CA ASN A 78 112.58 54.17 -1.98
C ASN A 78 113.65 53.06 -2.04
N ASP A 79 114.17 52.62 -0.89
CA ASP A 79 115.11 51.49 -0.82
C ASP A 79 114.44 50.14 -1.18
N GLU A 80 113.10 50.04 -1.05
CA GLU A 80 112.31 48.85 -1.41
C GLU A 80 112.01 48.79 -2.93
N LEU A 81 111.86 49.95 -3.57
CA LEU A 81 111.62 50.07 -5.02
C LEU A 81 112.85 49.73 -5.86
N LEU A 82 114.05 50.15 -5.44
CA LEU A 82 115.28 49.88 -6.19
C LEU A 82 115.70 48.41 -6.14
N LYS A 83 115.30 47.67 -5.09
CA LYS A 83 115.51 46.21 -5.00
C LYS A 83 114.53 45.43 -5.89
N ARG A 84 113.27 45.87 -5.99
CA ARG A 84 112.25 45.25 -6.87
C ARG A 84 112.52 45.41 -8.36
N SER A 85 113.17 46.50 -8.79
CA SER A 85 113.45 46.72 -10.22
C SER A 85 114.50 45.76 -10.78
N ALA A 86 115.48 45.33 -9.99
CA ALA A 86 116.55 44.43 -10.45
C ALA A 86 116.14 42.94 -10.43
N GLU A 87 115.17 42.57 -9.59
CA GLU A 87 114.54 41.23 -9.61
C GLU A 87 113.52 41.09 -10.75
N LEU A 88 112.94 42.19 -11.27
CA LEU A 88 111.89 42.15 -12.29
C LEU A 88 112.39 41.77 -13.70
N ASP A 89 113.61 42.19 -14.09
CA ASP A 89 114.14 41.93 -15.44
C ASP A 89 114.57 40.47 -15.63
N ILE A 90 115.02 39.82 -14.56
CA ILE A 90 115.34 38.38 -14.56
C ILE A 90 114.04 37.56 -14.52
N LEU A 91 113.00 38.03 -13.82
CA LEU A 91 111.67 37.42 -13.79
C LEU A 91 110.91 37.57 -15.13
N HIS A 92 111.08 38.67 -15.85
CA HIS A 92 110.38 38.92 -17.13
C HIS A 92 110.78 37.96 -18.24
N HIS A 93 112.04 37.51 -18.27
CA HIS A 93 112.50 36.57 -19.29
C HIS A 93 111.96 35.15 -19.01
N GLU A 94 111.82 34.78 -17.74
CA GLU A 94 111.28 33.49 -17.30
C GLU A 94 109.73 33.45 -17.36
N VAL A 95 109.06 34.59 -17.18
CA VAL A 95 107.59 34.73 -17.33
C VAL A 95 107.14 34.73 -18.79
N ASN A 96 107.92 35.26 -19.74
CA ASN A 96 107.54 35.22 -21.16
C ASN A 96 107.59 33.80 -21.74
N GLU A 97 108.53 32.97 -21.32
CA GLU A 97 108.57 31.54 -21.69
C GLU A 97 107.36 30.78 -21.11
N GLN A 98 106.92 31.11 -19.88
CA GLN A 98 105.68 30.54 -19.32
C GLN A 98 104.40 31.09 -19.98
N LYS A 99 104.39 32.36 -20.41
CA LYS A 99 103.22 33.01 -21.02
C LYS A 99 102.89 32.41 -22.40
N GLU A 100 103.89 32.06 -23.19
CA GLU A 100 103.68 31.44 -24.51
C GLU A 100 103.10 30.02 -24.38
N ILE A 101 103.50 29.28 -23.35
CA ILE A 101 102.93 27.97 -22.99
C ILE A 101 101.48 28.12 -22.47
N PHE A 102 101.15 29.22 -21.78
CA PHE A 102 99.81 29.47 -21.25
C PHE A 102 98.81 29.97 -22.32
N GLU A 103 99.22 30.85 -23.25
CA GLU A 103 98.36 31.32 -24.36
C GLU A 103 97.97 30.20 -25.32
N ASN A 104 98.85 29.24 -25.56
CA ASN A 104 98.52 28.06 -26.37
C ASN A 104 97.51 27.14 -25.66
N ARG A 105 97.60 26.97 -24.33
CA ARG A 105 96.58 26.24 -23.55
C ARG A 105 95.22 26.96 -23.54
N TYR A 106 95.20 28.30 -23.50
CA TYR A 106 93.97 29.09 -23.49
C TYR A 106 93.20 29.05 -24.83
N LYS A 107 93.91 29.11 -25.98
CA LYS A 107 93.28 29.01 -27.32
C LYS A 107 92.65 27.64 -27.59
N VAL A 108 93.22 26.56 -27.06
CA VAL A 108 92.64 25.21 -27.17
C VAL A 108 91.39 25.09 -26.29
N LEU A 109 91.36 25.73 -25.11
CA LEU A 109 90.20 25.71 -24.21
C LEU A 109 89.01 26.53 -24.74
N ASP A 110 89.23 27.74 -25.29
CA ASP A 110 88.16 28.58 -25.89
C ASP A 110 87.50 27.91 -27.11
N ARG A 111 88.29 27.18 -27.91
CA ARG A 111 87.78 26.43 -29.06
C ARG A 111 86.84 25.29 -28.62
N ASN A 112 87.19 24.57 -27.56
CA ASN A 112 86.38 23.48 -27.01
C ASN A 112 85.06 24.01 -26.40
N ILE A 113 85.04 25.19 -25.78
CA ILE A 113 83.83 25.80 -25.21
C ILE A 113 82.84 26.27 -26.29
N LYS A 114 83.30 26.93 -27.35
CA LYS A 114 82.43 27.35 -28.48
C LYS A 114 81.78 26.17 -29.19
N ASN A 115 82.58 25.14 -29.37
CA ASN A 115 82.17 23.86 -29.95
C ASN A 115 81.11 23.15 -29.09
N PHE A 116 81.29 23.11 -27.77
CA PHE A 116 80.29 22.60 -26.82
C PHE A 116 78.95 23.34 -26.94
N HIS A 117 78.96 24.68 -26.99
CA HIS A 117 77.74 25.48 -27.10
C HIS A 117 76.94 25.20 -28.38
N GLN A 118 77.59 24.94 -29.51
CA GLN A 118 76.90 24.61 -30.76
C GLN A 118 76.18 23.25 -30.67
N ILE A 119 76.82 22.24 -30.07
CA ILE A 119 76.22 20.91 -29.93
C ILE A 119 75.10 20.93 -28.88
N SER A 120 75.31 21.59 -27.74
CA SER A 120 74.29 21.78 -26.70
C SER A 120 73.04 22.47 -27.25
N SER A 121 73.19 23.50 -28.11
CA SER A 121 72.03 24.15 -28.74
C SER A 121 71.26 23.23 -29.70
N LYS A 122 71.95 22.34 -30.44
CA LYS A 122 71.29 21.35 -31.32
C LYS A 122 70.55 20.28 -30.50
N ILE A 123 71.18 19.77 -29.44
CA ILE A 123 70.56 18.83 -28.49
C ILE A 123 69.27 19.43 -27.90
N GLN A 124 69.30 20.72 -27.51
CA GLN A 124 68.15 21.41 -26.94
C GLN A 124 67.01 21.66 -27.94
N LYS A 125 67.22 21.56 -29.26
CA LYS A 125 66.16 21.76 -30.26
C LYS A 125 65.45 20.47 -30.65
N SER A 126 66.11 19.31 -30.53
CA SER A 126 65.49 18.05 -30.93
C SER A 126 64.42 17.59 -29.93
N LEU A 127 63.38 16.96 -30.46
CA LEU A 127 62.32 16.27 -29.73
C LEU A 127 62.42 14.76 -29.88
N ASN A 128 63.43 14.27 -30.59
CA ASN A 128 63.69 12.85 -30.77
C ASN A 128 64.88 12.43 -29.89
N LEU A 129 64.63 11.51 -28.96
CA LEU A 129 65.66 11.01 -28.04
C LEU A 129 66.83 10.37 -28.78
N GLU A 130 66.57 9.67 -29.89
CA GLU A 130 67.63 9.03 -30.67
C GLU A 130 68.57 10.06 -31.29
N GLU A 131 68.01 11.15 -31.83
CA GLU A 131 68.77 12.25 -32.42
C GLU A 131 69.60 12.98 -31.36
N VAL A 132 69.05 13.21 -30.16
CA VAL A 132 69.77 13.81 -29.02
C VAL A 132 70.99 12.98 -28.63
N LEU A 133 70.82 11.66 -28.47
CA LEU A 133 71.90 10.76 -28.07
C LEU A 133 73.00 10.68 -29.13
N LEU A 134 72.63 10.66 -30.41
CA LEU A 134 73.57 10.62 -31.52
C LEU A 134 74.40 11.92 -31.61
N LEU A 135 73.74 13.08 -31.53
CA LEU A 135 74.40 14.40 -31.52
C LEU A 135 75.38 14.56 -30.36
N CYS A 136 75.06 14.04 -29.17
CA CYS A 136 75.98 14.00 -28.04
C CYS A 136 77.20 13.14 -28.34
N GLY A 137 77.00 11.96 -28.91
CA GLY A 137 78.06 11.03 -29.24
C GLY A 137 79.03 11.55 -30.30
N GLU A 138 78.51 12.11 -31.39
CA GLU A 138 79.29 12.75 -32.45
C GLU A 138 80.02 13.99 -31.92
N GLY A 139 79.37 14.77 -31.05
CA GLY A 139 79.97 15.93 -30.40
C GLY A 139 81.18 15.57 -29.52
N LEU A 140 81.11 14.46 -28.80
CA LEU A 140 82.23 13.96 -28.01
C LEU A 140 83.36 13.43 -28.92
N HIS A 141 83.03 12.78 -30.04
CA HIS A 141 84.03 12.20 -30.96
C HIS A 141 84.69 13.25 -31.88
N ASP A 142 83.90 13.89 -32.73
CA ASP A 142 84.39 14.73 -33.83
C ASP A 142 84.86 16.11 -33.36
N VAL A 143 84.25 16.61 -32.29
CA VAL A 143 84.36 18.01 -31.91
C VAL A 143 85.26 18.21 -30.68
N LEU A 144 85.18 17.31 -29.69
CA LEU A 144 86.08 17.28 -28.53
C LEU A 144 87.30 16.36 -28.73
N GLY A 145 87.29 15.55 -29.80
CA GLY A 145 88.43 14.78 -30.26
C GLY A 145 88.67 13.50 -29.45
N TYR A 146 87.66 12.96 -28.76
CA TYR A 146 87.77 11.64 -28.14
C TYR A 146 87.67 10.56 -29.21
N GLU A 147 88.57 9.57 -29.19
CA GLU A 147 88.65 8.63 -30.31
C GLU A 147 87.50 7.63 -30.37
N ARG A 148 86.96 7.22 -29.22
CA ARG A 148 85.82 6.31 -29.18
C ARG A 148 84.82 6.79 -28.16
N VAL A 149 83.55 6.84 -28.57
CA VAL A 149 82.43 7.22 -27.72
C VAL A 149 81.35 6.15 -27.83
N ASN A 150 81.14 5.44 -26.74
CA ASN A 150 80.15 4.40 -26.60
C ASN A 150 78.97 4.93 -25.78
N ILE A 151 77.76 4.69 -26.26
CA ILE A 151 76.53 5.07 -25.57
C ILE A 151 75.74 3.78 -25.34
N LEU A 152 75.48 3.50 -24.08
CA LEU A 152 74.71 2.36 -23.61
C LEU A 152 73.42 2.89 -22.99
N MET A 153 72.27 2.41 -23.43
CA MET A 153 70.97 2.81 -22.88
C MET A 153 70.30 1.63 -22.20
N ALA A 154 69.64 1.88 -21.07
CA ALA A 154 68.96 0.84 -20.32
C ALA A 154 67.64 0.46 -21.01
N GLU A 155 67.45 -0.84 -21.21
CA GLU A 155 66.22 -1.45 -21.69
C GLU A 155 65.57 -2.12 -20.45
N ASP A 156 64.43 -1.61 -20.01
CA ASP A 156 63.68 -2.04 -18.82
C ASP A 156 64.46 -2.10 -17.49
N GLY A 157 65.58 -1.38 -17.39
CA GLY A 157 66.41 -1.30 -16.18
C GLY A 157 67.18 -2.58 -15.82
N SER A 158 67.11 -3.62 -16.64
CA SER A 158 67.75 -4.92 -16.40
C SER A 158 68.90 -5.22 -17.35
N GLN A 159 68.92 -4.58 -18.53
CA GLN A 159 69.96 -4.74 -19.55
C GLN A 159 70.39 -3.37 -20.10
N LEU A 160 71.66 -3.23 -20.44
CA LEU A 160 72.21 -2.12 -21.21
C LEU A 160 72.38 -2.56 -22.66
N ARG A 161 71.76 -1.82 -23.57
CA ARG A 161 71.89 -2.01 -25.01
C ARG A 161 72.86 -0.99 -25.58
N PHE A 162 73.71 -1.42 -26.52
CA PHE A 162 74.51 -0.49 -27.31
C PHE A 162 73.60 0.37 -28.19
N PHE A 163 73.52 1.65 -27.84
CA PHE A 163 72.83 2.65 -28.65
C PHE A 163 73.75 3.16 -29.77
N ALA A 164 74.98 3.53 -29.42
CA ALA A 164 75.99 3.99 -30.38
C ALA A 164 77.41 3.59 -29.97
N ALA A 165 78.29 3.37 -30.96
CA ALA A 165 79.71 3.05 -30.77
C ALA A 165 80.56 3.85 -31.78
N ILE A 166 80.66 5.14 -31.54
CA ILE A 166 81.24 6.13 -32.45
C ILE A 166 82.77 6.04 -32.36
N GLY A 167 83.46 6.12 -33.51
CA GLY A 167 84.92 5.95 -33.60
C GLY A 167 85.43 4.50 -33.64
N THR A 168 84.53 3.50 -33.71
CA THR A 168 84.87 2.08 -33.92
C THR A 168 84.28 1.58 -35.24
N GLU A 169 85.05 1.68 -36.32
CA GLU A 169 84.61 1.26 -37.67
C GLU A 169 84.29 -0.24 -37.74
N GLY A 170 83.15 -0.59 -38.36
CA GLY A 170 82.75 -1.97 -38.64
C GLY A 170 82.08 -2.72 -37.48
N PHE A 171 81.72 -2.06 -36.38
CA PHE A 171 80.98 -2.67 -35.27
C PHE A 171 79.47 -2.47 -35.40
N ASP A 172 78.71 -3.58 -35.42
CA ASP A 172 77.25 -3.54 -35.41
C ASP A 172 76.72 -3.40 -33.98
N THR A 173 76.17 -2.24 -33.64
CA THR A 173 75.59 -1.95 -32.32
C THR A 173 74.20 -2.56 -32.13
N SER A 174 73.50 -2.90 -33.22
CA SER A 174 72.07 -3.20 -33.20
C SER A 174 71.70 -4.49 -32.46
N SER A 175 72.65 -5.40 -32.26
CA SER A 175 72.45 -6.75 -31.72
C SER A 175 73.17 -7.02 -30.39
N VAL A 176 73.79 -6.02 -29.77
CA VAL A 176 74.59 -6.20 -28.54
C VAL A 176 73.88 -5.63 -27.31
N THR A 177 73.37 -6.54 -26.47
CA THR A 177 72.85 -6.23 -25.14
C THR A 177 73.71 -6.86 -24.06
N MET A 178 73.74 -6.22 -22.89
CA MET A 178 74.55 -6.62 -21.75
C MET A 178 73.71 -6.59 -20.48
N PRO A 179 73.69 -7.66 -19.66
CA PRO A 179 72.96 -7.63 -18.39
C PRO A 179 73.64 -6.67 -17.40
N ILE A 180 72.83 -5.93 -16.64
CA ILE A 180 73.33 -4.98 -15.62
C ILE A 180 73.69 -5.74 -14.35
N ASP A 181 74.71 -6.60 -14.44
CA ASP A 181 75.21 -7.41 -13.33
C ASP A 181 76.75 -7.36 -13.26
N SER A 182 77.35 -8.16 -12.38
CA SER A 182 78.81 -8.20 -12.21
C SER A 182 79.58 -8.65 -13.46
N SER A 183 78.93 -9.20 -14.50
CA SER A 183 79.59 -9.67 -15.73
C SER A 183 80.13 -8.54 -16.61
N ILE A 184 79.54 -7.35 -16.52
CA ILE A 184 80.04 -6.14 -17.20
C ILE A 184 80.87 -5.23 -16.29
N GLY A 185 81.34 -5.78 -15.17
CA GLY A 185 82.33 -5.16 -14.28
C GLY A 185 82.02 -3.70 -13.95
N ILE A 186 82.97 -2.82 -14.26
CA ILE A 186 82.88 -1.40 -13.94
C ILE A 186 81.71 -0.68 -14.65
N ILE A 187 81.20 -1.16 -15.78
CA ILE A 187 80.04 -0.55 -16.47
C ILE A 187 78.77 -0.71 -15.62
N ALA A 188 78.54 -1.88 -15.04
CA ALA A 188 77.42 -2.09 -14.12
C ALA A 188 77.60 -1.28 -12.83
N LYS A 189 78.82 -1.16 -12.30
CA LYS A 189 79.09 -0.30 -11.14
C LYS A 189 78.80 1.17 -11.44
N CYS A 190 79.23 1.68 -12.59
CA CYS A 190 78.93 3.04 -13.04
C CYS A 190 77.41 3.29 -13.10
N PHE A 191 76.69 2.37 -13.73
CA PHE A 191 75.23 2.46 -13.86
C PHE A 191 74.51 2.39 -12.50
N ASN A 192 74.83 1.40 -11.67
CA ASN A 192 74.13 1.16 -10.40
C ASN A 192 74.49 2.20 -9.32
N GLU A 193 75.76 2.57 -9.21
CA GLU A 193 76.23 3.52 -8.20
C GLU A 193 76.01 4.98 -8.58
N ARG A 194 75.70 5.27 -9.86
CA ARG A 194 75.51 6.62 -10.40
C ARG A 194 76.75 7.50 -10.22
N LYS A 195 77.92 6.89 -10.30
CA LYS A 195 79.20 7.57 -10.14
C LYS A 195 80.00 7.49 -11.42
N VAL A 196 80.68 8.59 -11.74
CA VAL A 196 81.62 8.65 -12.86
C VAL A 196 82.92 7.95 -12.46
N TYR A 197 83.46 7.16 -13.38
CA TYR A 197 84.67 6.39 -13.19
C TYR A 197 85.72 6.80 -14.22
N LEU A 198 86.87 7.32 -13.76
CA LEU A 198 88.08 7.56 -14.56
C LEU A 198 89.06 6.42 -14.30
N ILE A 199 89.42 5.67 -15.35
CA ILE A 199 90.31 4.50 -15.25
C ILE A 199 91.60 4.75 -16.03
N ASP A 200 92.72 4.78 -15.29
CA ASP A 200 94.07 5.00 -15.83
C ASP A 200 94.77 3.71 -16.30
N ASP A 201 94.40 2.57 -15.72
CA ASP A 201 94.82 1.24 -16.17
C ASP A 201 93.93 0.18 -15.50
N ILE A 202 92.98 -0.38 -16.25
CA ILE A 202 92.06 -1.39 -15.75
C ILE A 202 92.78 -2.61 -15.14
N SER A 203 94.00 -2.93 -15.59
CA SER A 203 94.80 -4.08 -15.12
C SER A 203 95.16 -4.01 -13.63
N ARG A 204 95.11 -2.81 -13.03
CA ARG A 204 95.44 -2.57 -11.61
C ARG A 204 94.22 -2.65 -10.69
N TYR A 205 93.02 -2.74 -11.26
CA TYR A 205 91.77 -2.81 -10.51
C TYR A 205 91.41 -4.28 -10.21
N PRO A 206 90.68 -4.54 -9.11
CA PRO A 206 90.31 -5.90 -8.72
C PRO A 206 89.39 -6.57 -9.75
N GLU A 207 89.30 -7.90 -9.72
CA GLU A 207 88.60 -8.70 -10.75
C GLU A 207 87.13 -8.30 -10.98
N ASP A 208 86.46 -7.73 -9.99
CA ASP A 208 85.08 -7.25 -10.07
C ASP A 208 84.89 -5.97 -10.92
N TYR A 209 85.97 -5.33 -11.36
CA TYR A 209 85.95 -4.20 -12.31
C TYR A 209 86.11 -4.65 -13.77
N HIS A 210 86.57 -5.88 -14.00
CA HIS A 210 86.87 -6.37 -15.33
C HIS A 210 85.62 -6.89 -16.03
N LEU A 211 85.58 -6.74 -17.35
CA LEU A 211 84.56 -7.37 -18.18
C LEU A 211 84.81 -8.88 -18.23
N LEU A 212 83.76 -9.69 -18.08
CA LEU A 212 83.81 -11.14 -18.27
C LEU A 212 83.50 -11.51 -19.73
N PRO A 213 83.94 -12.70 -20.21
CA PRO A 213 83.53 -13.21 -21.53
C PRO A 213 82.00 -13.40 -21.59
N PRO A 214 81.33 -13.08 -22.72
CA PRO A 214 81.88 -12.66 -24.02
C PRO A 214 82.14 -11.13 -24.14
N HIS A 215 81.76 -10.34 -23.15
CA HIS A 215 81.79 -8.87 -23.22
C HIS A 215 83.22 -8.28 -23.24
N ASN A 216 84.20 -8.98 -22.66
CA ASN A 216 85.60 -8.60 -22.71
C ASN A 216 86.23 -8.59 -24.12
N GLY A 217 85.61 -9.28 -25.08
CA GLY A 217 86.04 -9.35 -26.47
C GLY A 217 85.51 -8.21 -27.33
N LEU A 218 84.58 -7.40 -26.83
CA LEU A 218 83.92 -6.35 -27.60
C LEU A 218 84.91 -5.25 -28.00
N ALA A 219 85.09 -5.07 -29.31
CA ALA A 219 86.05 -4.12 -29.86
C ALA A 219 85.89 -2.68 -29.34
N PRO A 220 84.68 -2.14 -29.10
CA PRO A 220 84.49 -0.78 -28.57
C PRO A 220 84.82 -0.65 -27.08
N LEU A 221 84.81 -1.73 -26.30
CA LEU A 221 85.08 -1.72 -24.85
C LEU A 221 86.50 -2.18 -24.50
N ARG A 222 87.29 -2.59 -25.49
CA ARG A 222 88.65 -3.11 -25.32
C ARG A 222 89.67 -1.97 -25.23
N SER A 223 89.62 -1.18 -24.16
CA SER A 223 90.61 -0.18 -23.79
C SER A 223 91.13 -0.42 -22.37
N ARG A 224 92.40 -0.11 -22.12
CA ARG A 224 92.96 -0.13 -20.75
C ARG A 224 92.67 1.17 -19.98
N ARG A 225 92.34 2.23 -20.69
CA ARG A 225 92.11 3.60 -20.19
C ARG A 225 90.82 4.15 -20.75
N PHE A 226 89.89 4.55 -19.89
CA PHE A 226 88.60 5.07 -20.32
C PHE A 226 87.89 5.82 -19.19
N ILE A 227 86.89 6.63 -19.56
CA ILE A 227 85.94 7.23 -18.63
C ILE A 227 84.58 6.58 -18.84
N LEU A 228 83.88 6.26 -17.75
CA LEU A 228 82.47 5.87 -17.77
C LEU A 228 81.66 6.90 -16.99
N CYS A 229 80.66 7.49 -17.62
CA CYS A 229 79.76 8.48 -17.02
C CYS A 229 78.30 8.00 -17.13
N PRO A 230 77.53 7.93 -16.04
CA PRO A 230 76.13 7.54 -16.12
C PRO A 230 75.28 8.69 -16.67
N ILE A 231 74.19 8.35 -17.37
CA ILE A 231 73.13 9.28 -17.76
C ILE A 231 72.00 9.10 -16.74
N VAL A 232 71.67 10.14 -15.98
CA VAL A 232 70.73 10.05 -14.86
C VAL A 232 69.54 10.98 -15.08
N VAL A 233 68.33 10.45 -15.15
CA VAL A 233 67.06 11.21 -15.28
C VAL A 233 66.22 10.97 -14.03
N ASN A 234 65.74 12.03 -13.38
CA ASN A 234 64.92 11.95 -12.15
C ASN A 234 65.54 11.03 -11.07
N ASN A 235 66.86 11.12 -10.89
CA ASN A 235 67.61 10.30 -9.94
C ASN A 235 67.53 8.79 -10.24
N ASN A 236 67.37 8.38 -11.51
CA ASN A 236 67.51 7.01 -11.98
C ASN A 236 68.48 6.97 -13.17
N SER A 237 69.40 6.01 -13.16
CA SER A 237 70.31 5.79 -14.30
C SER A 237 69.51 5.24 -15.48
N VAL A 238 69.61 5.90 -16.62
CA VAL A 238 68.93 5.51 -17.87
C VAL A 238 69.92 5.10 -18.95
N GLY A 239 71.23 5.32 -18.74
CA GLY A 239 72.29 4.88 -19.64
C GLY A 239 73.69 5.13 -19.08
N VAL A 240 74.72 4.80 -19.87
CA VAL A 240 76.15 5.03 -19.58
C VAL A 240 76.87 5.49 -20.84
N PHE A 241 77.59 6.60 -20.74
CA PHE A 241 78.62 7.01 -21.70
C PHE A 241 79.95 6.34 -21.36
N GLY A 242 80.63 5.79 -22.36
CA GLY A 242 81.98 5.25 -22.22
C GLY A 242 82.90 5.84 -23.27
N ILE A 243 84.00 6.46 -22.84
CA ILE A 243 84.89 7.19 -23.73
C ILE A 243 86.33 6.75 -23.55
N ASP A 244 87.05 6.55 -24.66
CA ASP A 244 88.47 6.19 -24.64
C ASP A 244 89.29 6.85 -25.75
N ASN A 245 90.62 6.85 -25.56
CA ASN A 245 91.63 7.31 -26.51
C ASN A 245 92.62 6.16 -26.83
N LYS A 246 92.09 5.06 -27.37
CA LYS A 246 92.84 3.80 -27.56
C LYS A 246 94.08 3.88 -28.45
N ASN A 247 94.06 4.65 -29.52
CA ASN A 247 95.09 4.70 -30.56
C ASN A 247 96.18 5.75 -30.24
N SER A 248 95.81 6.94 -29.79
CA SER A 248 96.76 7.99 -29.40
C SER A 248 97.36 7.80 -28.01
N HIS A 249 96.73 6.98 -27.16
CA HIS A 249 97.10 6.80 -25.75
C HIS A 249 97.17 8.10 -24.93
N ARG A 250 96.49 9.16 -25.38
CA ARG A 250 96.37 10.43 -24.65
C ARG A 250 95.77 10.16 -23.26
N ALA A 251 96.45 10.63 -22.21
CA ALA A 251 95.96 10.53 -20.84
C ALA A 251 94.63 11.30 -20.71
N LEU A 252 93.64 10.65 -20.09
CA LEU A 252 92.35 11.24 -19.73
C LEU A 252 92.50 11.85 -18.33
N ASN A 253 92.09 13.10 -18.16
CA ASN A 253 92.24 13.84 -16.90
C ASN A 253 90.87 14.24 -16.33
N ASP A 254 90.84 14.80 -15.13
CA ASP A 254 89.60 15.26 -14.48
C ASP A 254 88.81 16.29 -15.32
N SER A 255 89.47 17.10 -16.15
CA SER A 255 88.78 18.02 -17.07
C SER A 255 87.97 17.30 -18.16
N ASP A 256 88.36 16.07 -18.53
CA ASP A 256 87.61 15.25 -19.49
C ASP A 256 86.37 14.65 -18.81
N VAL A 257 86.47 14.31 -17.52
CA VAL A 257 85.34 13.86 -16.70
C VAL A 257 84.26 14.93 -16.62
N ASP A 258 84.62 16.18 -16.31
CA ASP A 258 83.67 17.31 -16.22
C ASP A 258 82.94 17.55 -17.55
N THR A 259 83.66 17.40 -18.67
CA THR A 259 83.09 17.60 -20.01
C THR A 259 82.04 16.55 -20.35
N ILE A 260 82.29 15.28 -20.00
CA ILE A 260 81.35 14.19 -20.28
C ILE A 260 80.12 14.29 -19.38
N MET A 261 80.30 14.67 -18.10
CA MET A 261 79.18 14.92 -17.19
C MET A 261 78.24 15.99 -17.74
N LEU A 262 78.79 17.06 -18.30
CA LEU A 262 78.02 18.14 -18.91
C LEU A 262 77.13 17.64 -20.07
N PHE A 263 77.61 16.72 -20.90
CA PHE A 263 76.81 16.10 -21.97
C PHE A 263 75.76 15.13 -21.42
N ALA A 264 76.11 14.33 -20.41
CA ALA A 264 75.16 13.44 -19.75
C ALA A 264 73.98 14.21 -19.13
N ASP A 265 74.24 15.39 -18.55
CA ASP A 265 73.19 16.27 -18.01
C ASP A 265 72.32 16.89 -19.13
N GLN A 266 72.90 17.25 -20.28
CA GLN A 266 72.11 17.74 -21.42
C GLN A 266 71.16 16.67 -21.97
N VAL A 267 71.61 15.42 -22.07
CA VAL A 267 70.74 14.29 -22.46
C VAL A 267 69.62 14.10 -21.43
N SER A 268 69.94 14.18 -20.14
CA SER A 268 68.95 14.02 -19.07
C SER A 268 67.84 15.08 -19.12
N SER A 269 68.22 16.34 -19.34
CA SER A 269 67.27 17.45 -19.49
C SER A 269 66.35 17.27 -20.71
N ALA A 270 66.91 16.82 -21.85
CA ALA A 270 66.14 16.56 -23.06
C ALA A 270 65.12 15.42 -22.88
N ILE A 271 65.50 14.32 -22.22
CA ILE A 271 64.59 13.20 -21.88
C ILE A 271 63.41 13.70 -21.04
N THR A 272 63.69 14.51 -20.02
CA THR A 272 62.66 15.06 -19.13
C THR A 272 61.67 15.93 -19.89
N ARG A 273 62.16 16.76 -20.83
CA ARG A 273 61.30 17.62 -21.67
C ARG A 273 60.39 16.82 -22.60
N ILE A 274 60.93 15.81 -23.28
CA ILE A 274 60.17 14.98 -24.25
C ILE A 274 59.03 14.24 -23.54
N ASN A 275 59.28 13.70 -22.35
CA ASN A 275 58.26 13.01 -21.55
C ASN A 275 57.12 13.94 -21.09
N LEU A 276 57.45 15.18 -20.71
CA LEU A 276 56.48 16.17 -20.24
C LEU A 276 55.53 16.61 -21.37
N LEU A 277 56.06 16.84 -22.57
CA LEU A 277 55.26 17.23 -23.74
C LEU A 277 54.30 16.12 -24.19
N THR A 278 54.73 14.86 -24.13
CA THR A 278 53.88 13.71 -24.52
C THR A 278 52.71 13.51 -23.56
N SER A 279 52.91 13.77 -22.26
CA SER A 279 51.87 13.63 -21.23
C SER A 279 50.77 14.69 -21.34
N ILE A 280 51.13 15.91 -21.75
CA ILE A 280 50.17 17.00 -21.97
C ILE A 280 49.19 16.64 -23.09
N ASP A 281 49.67 16.11 -24.22
CA ASP A 281 48.82 15.76 -25.37
C ASP A 281 47.80 14.64 -25.04
N ALA A 282 48.16 13.70 -24.16
CA ALA A 282 47.23 12.65 -23.72
C ALA A 282 46.10 13.20 -22.84
N LEU A 283 46.45 14.07 -21.88
CA LEU A 283 45.51 14.68 -20.93
C LEU A 283 44.49 15.59 -21.63
N THR A 284 44.90 16.35 -22.65
CA THR A 284 43.99 17.24 -23.38
C THR A 284 42.94 16.45 -24.17
N SER A 285 43.32 15.33 -24.80
CA SER A 285 42.40 14.47 -25.55
C SER A 285 41.35 13.78 -24.66
N GLU A 286 41.77 13.27 -23.50
CA GLU A 286 40.87 12.61 -22.55
C GLU A 286 39.85 13.58 -21.93
N MET A 287 40.29 14.81 -21.66
CA MET A 287 39.43 15.87 -21.13
C MET A 287 38.35 16.29 -22.13
N GLU A 288 38.69 16.42 -23.42
CA GLU A 288 37.73 16.77 -24.48
C GLU A 288 36.66 15.68 -24.66
N SER A 289 37.07 14.40 -24.63
CA SER A 289 36.15 13.26 -24.71
C SER A 289 35.14 13.24 -23.54
N SER A 290 35.63 13.46 -22.32
CA SER A 290 34.81 13.46 -21.10
C SER A 290 33.74 14.57 -21.12
N PHE A 291 34.11 15.79 -21.53
CA PHE A 291 33.15 16.89 -21.66
C PHE A 291 32.08 16.61 -22.73
N LYS A 292 32.47 15.99 -23.85
CA LYS A 292 31.53 15.63 -24.92
C LYS A 292 30.50 14.59 -24.45
N PHE A 293 30.93 13.58 -23.70
CA PHE A 293 30.05 12.56 -23.14
C PHE A 293 29.05 13.14 -22.11
N LEU A 294 29.54 13.99 -21.20
CA LEU A 294 28.69 14.59 -20.17
C LEU A 294 27.66 15.55 -20.77
N LEU A 295 28.03 16.38 -21.74
CA LEU A 295 27.08 17.27 -22.42
C LEU A 295 26.04 16.51 -23.23
N ALA A 296 26.41 15.38 -23.86
CA ALA A 296 25.44 14.51 -24.51
C ALA A 296 24.45 13.88 -23.53
N SER A 297 24.86 13.64 -22.27
CA SER A 297 24.01 13.09 -21.22
C SER A 297 22.99 14.09 -20.65
N ARG A 298 23.16 15.40 -20.90
CA ARG A 298 22.25 16.47 -20.44
C ARG A 298 20.80 16.25 -20.88
N ASP A 299 20.60 15.94 -22.15
CA ASP A 299 19.25 15.72 -22.72
C ASP A 299 18.57 14.50 -22.08
N GLN A 300 19.35 13.45 -21.79
CA GLN A 300 18.85 12.25 -21.12
C GLN A 300 18.44 12.54 -19.67
N TYR A 301 19.24 13.28 -18.90
CA TYR A 301 18.89 13.66 -17.53
C TYR A 301 17.65 14.56 -17.48
N SER A 302 17.55 15.53 -18.40
CA SER A 302 16.37 16.40 -18.49
C SER A 302 15.10 15.60 -18.81
N LYS A 303 15.17 14.65 -19.75
CA LYS A 303 14.06 13.72 -20.05
C LYS A 303 13.69 12.85 -18.86
N ASN A 304 14.66 12.32 -18.12
CA ASN A 304 14.39 11.48 -16.95
C ASN A 304 13.68 12.28 -15.84
N VAL A 305 14.09 13.52 -15.60
CA VAL A 305 13.43 14.44 -14.65
C VAL A 305 12.00 14.76 -15.11
N GLY A 306 11.80 15.01 -16.41
CA GLY A 306 10.45 15.21 -16.98
C GLY A 306 9.54 13.99 -16.78
N ASN A 307 10.04 12.79 -17.12
CA ASN A 307 9.30 11.55 -16.92
C ASN A 307 8.98 11.27 -15.44
N LEU A 308 9.89 11.62 -14.53
CA LEU A 308 9.64 11.51 -13.09
C LEU A 308 8.55 12.49 -12.64
N ARG A 309 8.57 13.73 -13.12
CA ARG A 309 7.52 14.71 -12.83
C ARG A 309 6.15 14.23 -13.32
N ASP A 310 6.08 13.81 -14.58
CA ASP A 310 4.83 13.33 -15.18
C ASP A 310 4.32 12.06 -14.46
N GLY A 311 5.23 11.18 -14.02
CA GLY A 311 4.91 10.02 -13.19
C GLY A 311 4.34 10.41 -11.82
N VAL A 312 4.92 11.41 -11.15
CA VAL A 312 4.42 11.92 -9.86
C VAL A 312 3.04 12.57 -10.02
N ASP A 313 2.84 13.36 -11.06
CA ASP A 313 1.54 13.97 -11.35
C ASP A 313 0.48 12.90 -11.65
N SER A 314 0.83 11.85 -12.41
CA SER A 314 -0.07 10.72 -12.65
C SER A 314 -0.42 9.94 -11.38
N VAL A 315 0.52 9.79 -10.44
CA VAL A 315 0.25 9.18 -9.12
C VAL A 315 -0.69 10.07 -8.31
N ALA A 316 -0.46 11.39 -8.30
CA ALA A 316 -1.32 12.34 -7.60
C ALA A 316 -2.76 12.30 -8.14
N ASP A 317 -2.95 12.30 -9.46
CA ASP A 317 -4.27 12.16 -10.07
C ASP A 317 -4.92 10.81 -9.74
N GLY A 318 -4.16 9.71 -9.80
CA GLY A 318 -4.63 8.38 -9.44
C GLY A 318 -5.09 8.30 -7.98
N THR A 319 -4.35 8.88 -7.05
CA THR A 319 -4.72 8.94 -5.62
C THR A 319 -5.98 9.77 -5.38
N SER A 320 -6.17 10.87 -6.12
CA SER A 320 -7.39 11.68 -6.04
C SER A 320 -8.63 10.88 -6.46
N ILE A 321 -8.52 10.10 -7.54
CA ILE A 321 -9.60 9.21 -8.01
C ILE A 321 -9.91 8.13 -6.96
N ILE A 322 -8.87 7.51 -6.36
CA ILE A 322 -9.04 6.49 -5.32
C ILE A 322 -9.72 7.09 -4.07
N ALA A 323 -9.36 8.30 -3.67
CA ALA A 323 -9.99 8.98 -2.54
C ALA A 323 -11.50 9.20 -2.79
N SER A 324 -11.87 9.73 -3.96
CA SER A 324 -13.27 9.93 -4.34
C SER A 324 -14.05 8.60 -4.45
N ALA A 325 -13.43 7.57 -5.03
CA ALA A 325 -14.04 6.24 -5.07
C ALA A 325 -14.26 5.65 -3.67
N SER A 326 -13.32 5.88 -2.75
CA SER A 326 -13.43 5.43 -1.35
C SER A 326 -14.59 6.11 -0.62
N GLU A 327 -14.82 7.41 -0.85
CA GLU A 327 -16.00 8.11 -0.31
C GLU A 327 -17.32 7.49 -0.83
N GLY A 328 -17.38 7.17 -2.13
CA GLY A 328 -18.55 6.50 -2.73
C GLY A 328 -18.79 5.09 -2.18
N VAL A 329 -17.71 4.33 -1.93
CA VAL A 329 -17.78 3.03 -1.26
C VAL A 329 -18.29 3.19 0.17
N MET A 330 -17.81 4.18 0.92
CA MET A 330 -18.24 4.42 2.31
C MET A 330 -19.74 4.72 2.39
N ALA A 331 -20.26 5.54 1.47
CA ALA A 331 -21.70 5.82 1.37
C ALA A 331 -22.50 4.55 1.05
N SER A 332 -22.00 3.71 0.15
CA SER A 332 -22.64 2.44 -0.21
C SER A 332 -22.63 1.44 0.97
N VAL A 333 -21.56 1.42 1.76
CA VAL A 333 -21.43 0.62 2.98
C VAL A 333 -22.47 1.04 4.01
N ASP A 334 -22.64 2.34 4.24
CA ASP A 334 -23.65 2.86 5.18
C ASP A 334 -25.08 2.52 4.72
N GLU A 335 -25.39 2.70 3.44
CA GLU A 335 -26.70 2.31 2.87
C GLU A 335 -26.97 0.81 3.02
N THR A 336 -25.97 -0.03 2.69
CA THR A 336 -26.08 -1.48 2.82
C THR A 336 -26.24 -1.89 4.29
N SER A 337 -25.55 -1.20 5.22
CA SER A 337 -25.66 -1.43 6.67
C SER A 337 -27.09 -1.16 7.17
N SER A 338 -27.68 -0.04 6.76
CA SER A 338 -29.08 0.28 7.05
C SER A 338 -30.03 -0.78 6.51
N ALA A 339 -29.87 -1.21 5.25
CA ALA A 339 -30.71 -2.26 4.66
C ALA A 339 -30.59 -3.60 5.40
N VAL A 340 -29.39 -3.97 5.85
CA VAL A 340 -29.14 -5.19 6.65
C VAL A 340 -29.81 -5.11 8.02
N ASN A 341 -29.84 -3.93 8.64
CA ASN A 341 -30.55 -3.73 9.89
C ASN A 341 -32.07 -3.87 9.71
N GLU A 342 -32.64 -3.28 8.65
CA GLU A 342 -34.06 -3.45 8.30
C GLU A 342 -34.43 -4.91 8.04
N ILE A 343 -33.58 -5.63 7.29
CA ILE A 343 -33.75 -7.08 7.07
C ILE A 343 -33.73 -7.84 8.40
N SER A 344 -32.85 -7.49 9.33
CA SER A 344 -32.77 -8.14 10.65
C SER A 344 -34.07 -7.96 11.44
N VAL A 345 -34.62 -6.74 11.46
CA VAL A 345 -35.92 -6.44 12.10
C VAL A 345 -37.06 -7.20 11.43
N ALA A 346 -37.07 -7.28 10.09
CA ALA A 346 -38.07 -8.02 9.34
C ALA A 346 -38.03 -9.52 9.66
N ILE A 347 -36.85 -10.12 9.78
CA ILE A 347 -36.68 -11.54 10.15
C ILE A 347 -37.22 -11.81 11.57
N GLU A 348 -36.96 -10.91 12.53
CA GLU A 348 -37.52 -11.03 13.88
C GLU A 348 -39.05 -10.94 13.88
N GLN A 349 -39.61 -10.05 13.08
CA GLN A 349 -41.06 -9.92 12.93
C GLN A 349 -41.68 -11.17 12.30
N VAL A 350 -41.06 -11.72 11.25
CA VAL A 350 -41.48 -12.99 10.64
C VAL A 350 -41.45 -14.12 11.67
N THR A 351 -40.39 -14.21 12.47
CA THR A 351 -40.26 -15.25 13.51
C THR A 351 -41.37 -15.13 14.56
N ARG A 352 -41.67 -13.92 15.04
CA ARG A 352 -42.80 -13.68 15.96
C ARG A 352 -44.15 -14.06 15.36
N ASN A 353 -44.35 -13.75 14.08
CA ASN A 353 -45.59 -14.12 13.36
C ASN A 353 -45.72 -15.64 13.20
N LEU A 354 -44.62 -16.35 13.01
CA LEU A 354 -44.61 -17.81 12.94
C LEU A 354 -44.98 -18.45 14.27
N ASP A 355 -44.47 -17.93 15.40
CA ASP A 355 -44.87 -18.40 16.74
C ASP A 355 -46.37 -18.21 16.97
N HIS A 356 -46.90 -17.04 16.57
CA HIS A 356 -48.33 -16.79 16.65
C HIS A 356 -49.14 -17.75 15.77
N LEU A 357 -48.71 -17.95 14.52
CA LEU A 357 -49.34 -18.88 13.59
C LEU A 357 -49.33 -20.32 14.12
N ALA A 358 -48.22 -20.77 14.72
CA ALA A 358 -48.13 -22.09 15.35
C ALA A 358 -49.17 -22.24 16.48
N GLY A 359 -49.36 -21.20 17.30
CA GLY A 359 -50.42 -21.17 18.31
C GLY A 359 -51.82 -21.27 17.73
N VAL A 360 -52.11 -20.49 16.68
CA VAL A 360 -53.41 -20.52 15.97
C VAL A 360 -53.69 -21.88 15.34
N VAL A 361 -52.69 -22.51 14.74
CA VAL A 361 -52.80 -23.86 14.15
C VAL A 361 -53.13 -24.88 15.23
N HIS A 362 -52.45 -24.84 16.38
CA HIS A 362 -52.72 -25.75 17.49
C HIS A 362 -54.13 -25.58 18.05
N GLN A 363 -54.58 -24.34 18.24
CA GLN A 363 -55.94 -24.03 18.69
C GLN A 363 -57.00 -24.47 17.66
N SER A 364 -56.72 -24.30 16.37
CA SER A 364 -57.61 -24.72 15.28
C SER A 364 -57.73 -26.24 15.22
N ALA A 365 -56.61 -26.97 15.36
CA ALA A 365 -56.62 -28.43 15.42
C ALA A 365 -57.45 -28.96 16.61
N SER A 366 -57.28 -28.37 17.79
CA SER A 366 -58.09 -28.70 18.97
C SER A 366 -59.58 -28.41 18.75
N SER A 367 -59.89 -27.28 18.10
CA SER A 367 -61.27 -26.93 17.74
C SER A 367 -61.89 -27.93 16.76
N MET A 368 -61.11 -28.41 15.77
CA MET A 368 -61.56 -29.45 14.84
C MET A 368 -61.85 -30.76 15.55
N GLU A 369 -61.03 -31.16 16.53
CA GLU A 369 -61.27 -32.35 17.34
C GLU A 369 -62.56 -32.21 18.17
N GLN A 370 -62.81 -31.04 18.75
CA GLN A 370 -64.05 -30.76 19.46
C GLN A 370 -65.28 -30.80 18.54
N ILE A 371 -65.17 -30.22 17.33
CA ILE A 371 -66.24 -30.28 16.32
C ILE A 371 -66.49 -31.74 15.92
N HIS A 372 -65.45 -32.54 15.71
CA HIS A 372 -65.57 -33.96 15.38
C HIS A 372 -66.38 -34.73 16.44
N ARG A 373 -66.06 -34.53 17.73
CA ARG A 373 -66.83 -35.13 18.84
C ARG A 373 -68.28 -34.65 18.86
N THR A 374 -68.51 -33.36 18.59
CA THR A 374 -69.84 -32.76 18.57
C THR A 374 -70.70 -33.34 17.44
N ILE A 375 -70.11 -33.53 16.25
CA ILE A 375 -70.79 -34.19 15.13
C ILE A 375 -71.17 -35.63 15.50
N GLY A 376 -70.30 -36.38 16.17
CA GLY A 376 -70.63 -37.72 16.67
C GLY A 376 -71.83 -37.72 17.63
N ASN A 377 -71.93 -36.74 18.52
CA ASN A 377 -73.10 -36.58 19.40
C ASN A 377 -74.38 -36.25 18.60
N VAL A 378 -74.29 -35.42 17.56
CA VAL A 378 -75.43 -35.09 16.68
C VAL A 378 -75.88 -36.32 15.90
N GLU A 379 -74.96 -37.12 15.38
CA GLU A 379 -75.26 -38.38 14.69
C GLU A 379 -76.00 -39.36 15.63
N GLN A 380 -75.49 -39.54 16.85
CA GLN A 380 -76.13 -40.38 17.86
C GLN A 380 -77.54 -39.88 18.20
N ASN A 381 -77.70 -38.58 18.44
CA ASN A 381 -79.00 -37.98 18.76
C ASN A 381 -79.99 -38.13 17.60
N ALA A 382 -79.53 -37.93 16.36
CA ALA A 382 -80.36 -38.15 15.17
C ALA A 382 -80.82 -39.60 15.05
N GLY A 383 -79.94 -40.57 15.37
CA GLY A 383 -80.27 -41.98 15.43
C GLY A 383 -81.34 -42.30 16.49
N ILE A 384 -81.22 -41.74 17.69
CA ILE A 384 -82.24 -41.89 18.74
C ILE A 384 -83.57 -41.25 18.32
N SER A 385 -83.55 -40.04 17.76
CA SER A 385 -84.75 -39.37 17.27
C SER A 385 -85.42 -40.14 16.14
N HIS A 386 -84.65 -40.80 15.27
CA HIS A 386 -85.16 -41.65 14.21
C HIS A 386 -85.95 -42.83 14.79
N GLU A 387 -85.36 -43.55 15.73
CA GLU A 387 -85.99 -44.69 16.40
C GLU A 387 -87.28 -44.28 17.14
N VAL A 388 -87.24 -43.19 17.91
CA VAL A 388 -88.42 -42.69 18.63
C VAL A 388 -89.53 -42.29 17.66
N SER A 389 -89.19 -41.58 16.58
CA SER A 389 -90.18 -41.18 15.57
C SER A 389 -90.79 -42.40 14.86
N HIS A 390 -89.99 -43.45 14.62
CA HIS A 390 -90.47 -44.71 14.05
C HIS A 390 -91.48 -45.39 14.99
N GLN A 391 -91.16 -45.48 16.27
CA GLN A 391 -92.05 -46.07 17.27
C GLN A 391 -93.36 -45.28 17.42
N VAL A 392 -93.31 -43.95 17.38
CA VAL A 392 -94.53 -43.12 17.42
C VAL A 392 -95.38 -43.32 16.16
N LYS A 393 -94.76 -43.42 14.99
CA LYS A 393 -95.45 -43.72 13.72
C LYS A 393 -96.21 -45.04 13.81
N ASP A 394 -95.55 -46.12 14.24
CA ASP A 394 -96.15 -47.45 14.34
C ASP A 394 -97.30 -47.47 15.36
N ARG A 395 -97.09 -46.85 16.54
CA ARG A 395 -98.14 -46.76 17.58
C ARG A 395 -99.34 -45.93 17.15
N ALA A 396 -99.11 -44.85 16.40
CA ALA A 396 -100.19 -44.02 15.87
C ALA A 396 -101.01 -44.81 14.83
N GLU A 397 -100.37 -45.60 13.98
CA GLU A 397 -101.04 -46.48 13.02
C GLU A 397 -101.88 -47.57 13.71
N GLU A 398 -101.31 -48.26 14.70
CA GLU A 398 -102.03 -49.24 15.52
C GLU A 398 -103.23 -48.60 16.24
N SER A 399 -103.04 -47.44 16.87
CA SER A 399 -104.11 -46.72 17.56
C SER A 399 -105.23 -46.28 16.61
N ARG A 400 -104.89 -45.91 15.36
CA ARG A 400 -105.90 -45.58 14.34
C ARG A 400 -106.75 -46.78 13.97
N ALA A 401 -106.15 -47.97 13.89
CA ALA A 401 -106.90 -49.20 13.62
C ALA A 401 -107.91 -49.48 14.74
N VAL A 402 -107.48 -49.37 16.00
CA VAL A 402 -108.36 -49.55 17.18
C VAL A 402 -109.49 -48.53 17.23
N VAL A 403 -109.21 -47.24 16.95
CA VAL A 403 -110.26 -46.20 16.90
C VAL A 403 -111.25 -46.47 15.76
N THR A 404 -110.76 -46.94 14.60
CA THR A 404 -111.64 -47.31 13.47
C THR A 404 -112.57 -48.46 13.84
N GLU A 405 -112.05 -49.50 14.51
CA GLU A 405 -112.84 -50.61 15.03
C GLU A 405 -113.88 -50.13 16.06
N THR A 406 -113.49 -49.21 16.95
CA THR A 406 -114.39 -48.61 17.95
C THR A 406 -115.54 -47.83 17.30
N ILE A 407 -115.26 -47.06 16.23
CA ILE A 407 -116.28 -46.33 15.47
C ILE A 407 -117.27 -47.31 14.83
N ASN A 408 -116.78 -48.41 14.23
CA ASN A 408 -117.63 -49.43 13.64
C ASN A 408 -118.55 -50.08 14.68
N ALA A 409 -118.00 -50.43 15.86
CA ALA A 409 -118.80 -50.98 16.96
C ALA A 409 -119.86 -50.00 17.47
N LEU A 410 -119.55 -48.69 17.54
CA LEU A 410 -120.53 -47.66 17.90
C LEU A 410 -121.63 -47.50 16.85
N ASP A 411 -121.32 -47.67 15.57
CA ASP A 411 -122.33 -47.63 14.50
C ASP A 411 -123.27 -48.85 14.57
N GLU A 412 -122.75 -50.04 14.90
CA GLU A 412 -123.57 -51.22 15.21
C GLU A 412 -124.49 -50.98 16.42
N ILE A 413 -123.96 -50.38 17.50
CA ILE A 413 -124.76 -50.01 18.68
C ILE A 413 -125.83 -48.99 18.30
N LYS A 414 -125.53 -48.01 17.45
CA LYS A 414 -126.49 -47.01 16.97
C LYS A 414 -127.67 -47.67 16.25
N VAL A 415 -127.40 -48.67 15.40
CA VAL A 415 -128.43 -49.47 14.74
C VAL A 415 -129.27 -50.24 15.76
N SER A 416 -128.62 -50.92 16.72
CA SER A 416 -129.31 -51.68 17.77
C SER A 416 -130.20 -50.80 18.67
N VAL A 417 -129.75 -49.59 19.03
CA VAL A 417 -130.52 -48.62 19.80
C VAL A 417 -131.72 -48.13 19.00
N GLY A 418 -131.57 -47.91 17.69
CA GLY A 418 -132.67 -47.60 16.78
C GLY A 418 -133.75 -48.69 16.74
N LEU A 419 -133.34 -49.96 16.60
CA LEU A 419 -134.28 -51.08 16.61
C LEU A 419 -135.03 -51.20 17.96
N SER A 420 -134.34 -50.96 19.07
CA SER A 420 -134.97 -50.95 20.40
C SER A 420 -135.97 -49.80 20.55
N PHE A 421 -135.67 -48.61 20.03
CA PHE A 421 -136.61 -47.48 20.00
C PHE A 421 -137.91 -47.85 19.27
N ASP A 422 -137.80 -48.44 18.08
CA ASP A 422 -138.94 -48.86 17.26
C ASP A 422 -139.76 -49.98 17.94
N ALA A 423 -139.11 -50.89 18.68
CA ALA A 423 -139.79 -51.93 19.45
C ALA A 423 -140.64 -51.34 20.59
N ILE A 424 -140.11 -50.36 21.33
CA ILE A 424 -140.84 -49.68 22.41
C ILE A 424 -141.99 -48.83 21.85
N GLN A 425 -141.78 -48.16 20.72
CA GLN A 425 -142.84 -47.41 20.05
C GLN A 425 -144.02 -48.33 19.66
N ARG A 426 -143.73 -49.51 19.10
CA ARG A 426 -144.76 -50.52 18.80
C ARG A 426 -145.45 -51.05 20.06
N LEU A 427 -144.73 -51.21 21.18
CA LEU A 427 -145.33 -51.60 22.45
C LEU A 427 -146.30 -50.54 22.97
N ALA A 428 -145.94 -49.26 22.89
CA ALA A 428 -146.81 -48.15 23.27
C ALA A 428 -148.09 -48.12 22.41
N GLU A 429 -147.96 -48.26 21.08
CA GLU A 429 -149.09 -48.33 20.15
C GLU A 429 -150.02 -49.52 20.43
N ASN A 430 -149.46 -50.70 20.68
CA ASN A 430 -150.24 -51.89 21.03
C ASN A 430 -150.93 -51.74 22.39
N SER A 431 -150.29 -51.09 23.36
CA SER A 431 -150.87 -50.83 24.69
C SER A 431 -152.08 -49.89 24.58
N THR A 432 -152.00 -48.83 23.77
CA THR A 432 -153.15 -47.96 23.45
C THR A 432 -154.28 -48.71 22.73
N ARG A 433 -153.95 -49.67 21.86
CA ARG A 433 -154.98 -50.53 21.24
C ARG A 433 -155.68 -51.42 22.26
N ILE A 434 -154.94 -51.97 23.23
CA ILE A 434 -155.51 -52.78 24.31
C ILE A 434 -156.38 -51.91 25.23
N GLU A 435 -155.93 -50.70 25.60
CA GLU A 435 -156.70 -49.73 26.39
C GLU A 435 -158.08 -49.48 25.77
N ASN A 436 -158.13 -49.24 24.45
CA ASN A 436 -159.38 -49.05 23.73
C ASN A 436 -160.31 -50.28 23.81
N ILE A 437 -159.76 -51.49 23.68
CA ILE A 437 -160.53 -52.74 23.80
C ILE A 437 -161.08 -52.91 25.21
N VAL A 438 -160.24 -52.69 26.23
CA VAL A 438 -160.64 -52.79 27.65
C VAL A 438 -161.72 -51.76 27.99
N SER A 439 -161.63 -50.55 27.45
CA SER A 439 -162.67 -49.52 27.56
C SER A 439 -164.02 -49.99 26.97
N VAL A 440 -164.02 -50.60 25.78
CA VAL A 440 -165.23 -51.20 25.19
C VAL A 440 -165.77 -52.34 26.06
N ILE A 441 -164.91 -53.20 26.61
CA ILE A 441 -165.35 -54.29 27.51
C ILE A 441 -165.97 -53.72 28.79
N ASN A 442 -165.37 -52.69 29.39
CA ASN A 442 -165.91 -52.01 30.56
C ASN A 442 -167.29 -51.40 30.26
N ASP A 443 -167.47 -50.80 29.07
CA ASP A 443 -168.77 -50.28 28.62
C ASP A 443 -169.81 -51.38 28.40
N ILE A 444 -169.43 -52.50 27.77
CA ILE A 444 -170.31 -53.68 27.64
C ILE A 444 -170.69 -54.20 29.02
N THR A 445 -169.72 -54.29 29.93
CA THR A 445 -169.93 -54.77 31.29
C THR A 445 -170.90 -53.87 32.05
N LYS A 446 -170.73 -52.55 32.01
CA LYS A 446 -171.70 -51.58 32.58
C LYS A 446 -173.11 -51.78 32.01
N ARG A 447 -173.24 -51.98 30.69
CA ARG A 447 -174.53 -52.27 30.04
C ARG A 447 -175.11 -53.62 30.50
N THR A 448 -174.30 -54.66 30.60
CA THR A 448 -174.70 -55.99 31.09
C THR A 448 -175.14 -55.94 32.55
N ASN A 449 -174.46 -55.17 33.40
CA ASN A 449 -174.86 -54.96 34.80
C ASN A 449 -176.23 -54.27 34.89
N LEU A 450 -176.49 -53.26 34.04
CA LEU A 450 -177.79 -52.59 33.96
C LEU A 450 -178.90 -53.52 33.41
N LEU A 451 -178.60 -54.32 32.39
CA LEU A 451 -179.53 -55.32 31.85
C LEU A 451 -179.87 -56.40 32.88
N ALA A 452 -178.86 -56.91 33.58
CA ALA A 452 -179.01 -57.90 34.64
C ALA A 452 -179.81 -57.33 35.83
N LEU A 453 -179.54 -56.08 36.22
CA LEU A 453 -180.32 -55.38 37.24
C LEU A 453 -181.80 -55.26 36.83
N ASN A 454 -182.08 -54.84 35.58
CA ASN A 454 -183.44 -54.76 35.07
C ASN A 454 -184.12 -56.15 35.04
N ALA A 455 -183.39 -57.20 34.67
CA ALA A 455 -183.89 -58.57 34.69
C ALA A 455 -184.17 -59.07 36.11
N SER A 456 -183.31 -58.79 37.09
CA SER A 456 -183.54 -59.11 38.52
C SER A 456 -184.78 -58.38 39.06
N ILE A 457 -184.98 -57.12 38.69
CA ILE A 457 -186.18 -56.35 39.08
C ILE A 457 -187.45 -56.97 38.49
N ILE A 458 -187.46 -57.32 37.20
CA ILE A 458 -188.62 -57.96 36.53
C ILE A 458 -188.89 -59.35 37.13
N ALA A 459 -187.83 -60.13 37.42
CA ALA A 459 -187.94 -61.43 38.05
C ALA A 459 -188.53 -61.34 39.48
N ALA A 460 -188.13 -60.32 40.26
CA ALA A 460 -188.74 -60.03 41.55
C ALA A 460 -190.22 -59.59 41.42
N GLN A 461 -190.57 -58.84 40.37
CA GLN A 461 -191.95 -58.46 40.05
C GLN A 461 -192.85 -59.65 39.68
N ALA A 462 -192.31 -60.69 39.05
CA ALA A 462 -193.05 -61.90 38.66
C ALA A 462 -193.32 -62.89 39.83
N GLY A 463 -192.90 -62.57 41.06
CA GLY A 463 -193.19 -63.36 42.26
C GLY A 463 -192.59 -64.77 42.22
N GLU A 464 -193.35 -65.80 42.64
CA GLU A 464 -192.85 -67.18 42.68
C GLU A 464 -192.44 -67.74 41.31
N TYR A 465 -193.07 -67.29 40.21
CA TYR A 465 -192.75 -67.74 38.85
C TYR A 465 -191.45 -67.15 38.31
N GLY A 466 -190.95 -66.04 38.88
CA GLY A 466 -189.71 -65.37 38.46
C GLY A 466 -188.46 -65.79 39.25
N LYS A 467 -188.62 -66.59 40.30
CA LYS A 467 -187.55 -66.89 41.28
C LYS A 467 -186.30 -67.51 40.64
N SER A 468 -186.47 -68.47 39.72
CA SER A 468 -185.34 -69.08 39.00
C SER A 468 -184.65 -68.12 38.04
N PHE A 469 -185.39 -67.17 37.43
CA PHE A 469 -184.84 -66.13 36.56
C PHE A 469 -184.09 -65.05 37.35
N GLY A 470 -184.57 -64.72 38.56
CA GLY A 470 -183.93 -63.74 39.44
C GLY A 470 -182.55 -64.18 39.90
N VAL A 471 -182.37 -65.47 40.24
CA VAL A 471 -181.07 -66.03 40.60
C VAL A 471 -180.07 -65.93 39.45
N VAL A 472 -180.50 -66.23 38.22
CA VAL A 472 -179.63 -66.10 37.03
C VAL A 472 -179.28 -64.64 36.75
N ALA A 473 -180.24 -63.72 36.89
CA ALA A 473 -180.00 -62.29 36.69
C ALA A 473 -179.04 -61.71 37.74
N ASP A 474 -179.14 -62.10 39.01
CA ASP A 474 -178.19 -61.70 40.06
C ASP A 474 -176.79 -62.30 39.84
N GLU A 475 -176.70 -63.53 39.33
CA GLU A 475 -175.41 -64.14 38.95
C GLU A 475 -174.76 -63.40 37.77
N ILE A 476 -175.52 -63.04 36.73
CA ILE A 476 -175.03 -62.22 35.60
C ILE A 476 -174.59 -60.85 36.09
N ARG A 477 -175.32 -60.25 37.04
CA ARG A 477 -174.96 -58.96 37.65
C ARG A 477 -173.64 -59.06 38.41
N ASN A 478 -173.47 -60.10 39.23
CA ASN A 478 -172.23 -60.34 39.98
C ASN A 478 -171.04 -60.58 39.04
N LEU A 479 -171.23 -61.42 38.02
CA LEU A 479 -170.21 -61.68 36.99
C LEU A 479 -169.83 -60.40 36.23
N SER A 480 -170.80 -59.53 35.96
CA SER A 480 -170.56 -58.22 35.36
C SER A 480 -169.78 -57.29 36.29
N LEU A 481 -170.15 -57.17 37.57
CA LEU A 481 -169.38 -56.37 38.53
C LEU A 481 -167.93 -56.88 38.68
N GLN A 482 -167.73 -58.21 38.73
CA GLN A 482 -166.42 -58.83 38.78
C GLN A 482 -165.61 -58.55 37.50
N THR A 483 -166.25 -58.67 36.32
CA THR A 483 -165.62 -58.33 35.03
C THR A 483 -165.23 -56.85 34.99
N GLY A 484 -166.06 -55.96 35.55
CA GLY A 484 -165.82 -54.52 35.61
C GLY A 484 -164.62 -54.21 36.48
N HIS A 485 -164.52 -54.85 37.65
CA HIS A 485 -163.35 -54.76 38.52
C HIS A 485 -162.07 -55.22 37.82
N SER A 486 -162.08 -56.41 37.19
CA SER A 486 -160.93 -56.92 36.44
C SER A 486 -160.56 -56.02 35.25
N THR A 487 -161.52 -55.43 34.54
CA THR A 487 -161.20 -54.43 33.50
C THR A 487 -160.53 -53.18 34.06
N GLY A 488 -160.91 -52.74 35.27
CA GLY A 488 -160.25 -51.62 35.96
C GLY A 488 -158.81 -51.94 36.34
N GLU A 489 -158.55 -53.14 36.85
CA GLU A 489 -157.18 -53.61 37.14
C GLU A 489 -156.34 -53.69 35.85
N ILE A 490 -156.91 -54.22 34.75
CA ILE A 490 -156.23 -54.26 33.45
C ILE A 490 -155.91 -52.84 32.95
N THR A 491 -156.85 -51.88 33.07
CA THR A 491 -156.59 -50.48 32.69
C THR A 491 -155.40 -49.91 33.48
N SER A 492 -155.33 -50.14 34.79
CA SER A 492 -154.21 -49.68 35.62
C SER A 492 -152.87 -50.27 35.16
N ILE A 493 -152.84 -51.57 34.80
CA ILE A 493 -151.62 -52.22 34.28
C ILE A 493 -151.22 -51.63 32.92
N ILE A 494 -152.19 -51.34 32.04
CA ILE A 494 -151.91 -50.72 30.73
C ILE A 494 -151.38 -49.29 30.90
N GLU A 495 -151.93 -48.50 31.82
CA GLU A 495 -151.41 -47.17 32.16
C GLU A 495 -149.96 -47.23 32.66
N GLU A 496 -149.64 -48.21 33.52
CA GLU A 496 -148.27 -48.46 33.99
C GLU A 496 -147.33 -48.84 32.83
N ILE A 497 -147.72 -49.80 31.99
CA ILE A 497 -146.95 -50.21 30.80
C ILE A 497 -146.71 -49.03 29.85
N MET A 498 -147.71 -48.16 29.64
CA MET A 498 -147.56 -46.96 28.80
C MET A 498 -146.60 -45.95 29.42
N SER A 499 -146.67 -45.73 30.73
CA SER A 499 -145.76 -44.87 31.48
C SER A 499 -144.32 -45.38 31.42
N GLU A 500 -144.11 -46.67 31.66
CA GLU A 500 -142.80 -47.31 31.56
C GLU A 500 -142.26 -47.29 30.13
N SER A 501 -143.10 -47.56 29.13
CA SER A 501 -142.73 -47.50 27.71
C SER A 501 -142.28 -46.09 27.31
N LYS A 502 -142.99 -45.04 27.77
CA LYS A 502 -142.60 -43.65 27.53
C LYS A 502 -141.26 -43.31 28.18
N THR A 503 -141.05 -43.77 29.41
CA THR A 503 -139.79 -43.57 30.14
C THR A 503 -138.64 -44.28 29.44
N ALA A 504 -138.84 -45.52 29.01
CA ALA A 504 -137.85 -46.30 28.28
C ALA A 504 -137.54 -45.70 26.90
N ALA A 505 -138.53 -45.21 26.16
CA ALA A 505 -138.33 -44.50 24.90
C ALA A 505 -137.48 -43.23 25.08
N ASN A 506 -137.70 -42.48 26.17
CA ASN A 506 -136.87 -41.31 26.50
C ASN A 506 -135.42 -41.69 26.82
N ASN A 507 -135.20 -42.76 27.60
CA ASN A 507 -133.85 -43.26 27.91
C ASN A 507 -133.12 -43.75 26.65
N ILE A 508 -133.83 -44.42 25.73
CA ILE A 508 -133.28 -44.83 24.44
C ILE A 508 -132.91 -43.62 23.58
N LYS A 509 -133.75 -42.56 23.57
CA LYS A 509 -133.43 -41.32 22.86
C LYS A 509 -132.14 -40.68 23.39
N VAL A 510 -131.99 -40.59 24.70
CA VAL A 510 -130.74 -40.10 25.33
C VAL A 510 -129.56 -41.00 24.95
N SER A 511 -129.74 -42.32 24.97
CA SER A 511 -128.70 -43.27 24.57
C SER A 511 -128.27 -43.10 23.11
N LYS A 512 -129.23 -42.86 22.20
CA LYS A 512 -128.95 -42.56 20.79
C LYS A 512 -128.08 -41.32 20.63
N ASP A 513 -128.40 -40.24 21.36
CA ASP A 513 -127.61 -39.00 21.31
C ASP A 513 -126.19 -39.21 21.86
N LEU A 514 -126.03 -40.00 22.93
CA LEU A 514 -124.71 -40.35 23.49
C LEU A 514 -123.86 -41.17 22.52
N VAL A 515 -124.45 -42.15 21.83
CA VAL A 515 -123.75 -42.97 20.82
C VAL A 515 -123.32 -42.12 19.64
N GLN A 516 -124.20 -41.24 19.14
CA GLN A 516 -123.88 -40.32 18.05
C GLN A 516 -122.69 -39.41 18.42
N ARG A 517 -122.69 -38.85 19.63
CA ARG A 517 -121.56 -38.08 20.15
C ARG A 517 -120.29 -38.91 20.28
N GLY A 518 -120.40 -40.19 20.65
CA GLY A 518 -119.29 -41.13 20.69
C GLY A 518 -118.64 -41.35 19.32
N VAL A 519 -119.45 -41.48 18.26
CA VAL A 519 -118.96 -41.60 16.88
C VAL A 519 -118.22 -40.34 16.44
N GLU A 520 -118.77 -39.16 16.71
CA GLU A 520 -118.12 -37.88 16.39
C GLU A 520 -116.77 -37.69 17.11
N LEU A 521 -116.70 -38.06 18.39
CA LEU A 521 -115.46 -38.03 19.16
C LEU A 521 -114.44 -39.06 18.63
N GLY A 522 -114.90 -40.24 18.23
CA GLY A 522 -114.06 -41.25 17.58
C GLY A 522 -113.44 -40.73 16.30
N HIS A 523 -114.22 -40.07 15.43
CA HIS A 523 -113.71 -39.47 14.19
C HIS A 523 -112.64 -38.41 14.46
N THR A 524 -112.92 -37.49 15.39
CA THR A 524 -111.98 -36.43 15.81
C THR A 524 -110.66 -37.02 16.37
N THR A 525 -110.76 -38.11 17.13
CA THR A 525 -109.58 -38.84 17.63
C THR A 525 -108.79 -39.48 16.49
N GLY A 526 -109.48 -40.07 15.51
CA GLY A 526 -108.88 -40.65 14.31
C GLY A 526 -108.11 -39.62 13.47
N GLU A 527 -108.65 -38.42 13.28
CA GLU A 527 -107.97 -37.30 12.61
C GLU A 527 -106.73 -36.84 13.38
N SER A 528 -106.82 -36.73 14.71
CA SER A 528 -105.68 -36.35 15.56
C SER A 528 -104.54 -37.37 15.47
N LEU A 529 -104.86 -38.67 15.47
CA LEU A 529 -103.87 -39.73 15.29
C LEU A 529 -103.26 -39.74 13.88
N LYS A 530 -104.03 -39.38 12.84
CA LYS A 530 -103.50 -39.20 11.48
C LYS A 530 -102.47 -38.06 11.46
N ALA A 531 -102.76 -36.93 12.10
CA ALA A 531 -101.81 -35.82 12.20
C ALA A 531 -100.51 -36.21 12.94
N ILE A 532 -100.61 -37.04 13.99
CA ILE A 532 -99.44 -37.60 14.70
C ILE A 532 -98.61 -38.52 13.79
N PHE A 533 -99.27 -39.39 13.02
CA PHE A 533 -98.61 -40.26 12.05
C PHE A 533 -97.87 -39.47 10.97
N ASP A 534 -98.52 -38.47 10.37
CA ASP A 534 -97.94 -37.62 9.34
C ASP A 534 -96.75 -36.80 9.90
N SER A 535 -96.87 -36.27 11.12
CA SER A 535 -95.79 -35.55 11.81
C SER A 535 -94.58 -36.46 12.09
N SER A 536 -94.83 -37.71 12.50
CA SER A 536 -93.77 -38.69 12.78
C SER A 536 -93.01 -39.07 11.51
N ASN A 537 -93.71 -39.22 10.37
CA ASN A 537 -93.05 -39.43 9.08
C ASN A 537 -92.18 -38.25 8.66
N MET A 538 -92.64 -37.02 8.89
CA MET A 538 -91.84 -35.82 8.63
C MET A 538 -90.59 -35.77 9.52
N SER A 539 -90.70 -36.15 10.80
CA SER A 539 -89.54 -36.28 11.70
C SER A 539 -88.56 -37.35 11.21
N LEU A 540 -89.03 -38.50 10.73
CA LEU A 540 -88.18 -39.54 10.14
C LEU A 540 -87.39 -39.02 8.94
N ASP A 541 -88.02 -38.29 8.02
CA ASP A 541 -87.31 -37.70 6.87
C ASP A 541 -86.26 -36.67 7.32
N MET A 542 -86.62 -35.80 8.27
CA MET A 542 -85.69 -34.82 8.83
C MET A 542 -84.46 -35.48 9.48
N THR A 543 -84.65 -36.57 10.24
CA THR A 543 -83.49 -37.31 10.81
C THR A 543 -82.58 -37.91 9.75
N LYS A 544 -83.13 -38.35 8.61
CA LYS A 544 -82.35 -38.84 7.48
C LYS A 544 -81.52 -37.73 6.84
N GLN A 545 -82.10 -36.54 6.68
CA GLN A 545 -81.36 -35.36 6.19
C GLN A 545 -80.26 -34.94 7.15
N ILE A 546 -80.53 -34.95 8.47
CA ILE A 546 -79.51 -34.68 9.50
C ILE A 546 -78.34 -35.65 9.37
N LYS A 547 -78.62 -36.96 9.24
CA LYS A 547 -77.58 -37.98 9.07
C LYS A 547 -76.70 -37.73 7.84
N GLN A 548 -77.30 -37.34 6.71
CA GLN A 548 -76.55 -37.00 5.51
C GLN A 548 -75.66 -35.76 5.76
N ALA A 549 -76.22 -34.69 6.31
CA ALA A 549 -75.48 -33.47 6.61
C ALA A 549 -74.32 -33.72 7.59
N THR A 550 -74.51 -34.56 8.61
CA THR A 550 -73.43 -34.93 9.54
C THR A 550 -72.30 -35.69 8.84
N GLN A 551 -72.61 -36.57 7.88
CA GLN A 551 -71.58 -37.29 7.12
C GLN A 551 -70.73 -36.36 6.24
N GLU A 552 -71.36 -35.37 5.61
CA GLU A 552 -70.68 -34.32 4.85
C GLU A 552 -69.81 -33.43 5.77
N GLN A 553 -70.31 -33.11 6.97
CA GLN A 553 -69.55 -32.38 7.98
C GLN A 553 -68.33 -33.16 8.48
N VAL A 554 -68.42 -34.48 8.72
CA VAL A 554 -67.25 -35.31 9.09
C VAL A 554 -66.14 -35.20 8.04
N THR A 555 -66.51 -35.34 6.77
CA THR A 555 -65.56 -35.24 5.65
C THR A 555 -64.90 -33.85 5.60
N SER A 556 -65.69 -32.80 5.81
CA SER A 556 -65.20 -31.42 5.84
C SER A 556 -64.23 -31.17 7.00
N VAL A 557 -64.54 -31.67 8.20
CA VAL A 557 -63.67 -31.55 9.37
C VAL A 557 -62.34 -32.29 9.16
N GLN A 558 -62.36 -33.48 8.56
CA GLN A 558 -61.14 -34.21 8.23
C GLN A 558 -60.26 -33.45 7.23
N LEU A 559 -60.86 -32.83 6.21
CA LEU A 559 -60.13 -32.01 5.26
C LEU A 559 -59.47 -30.80 5.94
N VAL A 560 -60.20 -30.09 6.80
CA VAL A 560 -59.66 -28.95 7.55
C VAL A 560 -58.56 -29.38 8.51
N ALA A 561 -58.72 -30.51 9.20
CA ALA A 561 -57.68 -31.06 10.08
C ALA A 561 -56.38 -31.35 9.31
N ARG A 562 -56.48 -31.98 8.13
CA ARG A 562 -55.33 -32.20 7.24
C ARG A 562 -54.69 -30.88 6.78
N SER A 563 -55.49 -29.88 6.42
CA SER A 563 -54.95 -28.56 6.07
C SER A 563 -54.21 -27.92 7.24
N MET A 564 -54.64 -28.13 8.49
CA MET A 564 -53.91 -27.65 9.67
C MET A 564 -52.55 -28.36 9.85
N GLU A 565 -52.47 -29.66 9.57
CA GLU A 565 -51.19 -30.38 9.56
C GLU A 565 -50.23 -29.85 8.48
N GLU A 566 -50.75 -29.60 7.27
CA GLU A 566 -49.98 -29.02 6.16
C GLU A 566 -49.47 -27.60 6.50
N ILE A 567 -50.31 -26.75 7.11
CA ILE A 567 -49.91 -25.42 7.60
C ILE A 567 -48.87 -25.53 8.72
N SER A 568 -48.99 -26.50 9.63
CA SER A 568 -48.01 -26.76 10.68
C SER A 568 -46.63 -27.12 10.11
N SER A 569 -46.60 -28.01 9.11
CA SER A 569 -45.38 -28.37 8.39
C SER A 569 -44.78 -27.16 7.67
N MET A 570 -45.61 -26.36 6.99
CA MET A 570 -45.16 -25.15 6.30
C MET A 570 -44.57 -24.12 7.27
N THR A 571 -45.24 -23.88 8.40
CA THR A 571 -44.75 -23.00 9.48
C THR A 571 -43.37 -23.44 9.96
N SER A 572 -43.16 -24.75 10.16
CA SER A 572 -41.86 -25.30 10.56
C SER A 572 -40.76 -25.08 9.52
N GLN A 573 -41.08 -25.22 8.23
CA GLN A 573 -40.14 -24.95 7.14
C GLN A 573 -39.77 -23.46 7.06
N ILE A 574 -40.76 -22.56 7.19
CA ILE A 574 -40.50 -21.12 7.19
C ILE A 574 -39.66 -20.72 8.42
N PHE A 575 -39.88 -21.36 9.57
CA PHE A 575 -39.06 -21.12 10.76
C PHE A 575 -37.58 -21.47 10.54
N ALA A 576 -37.31 -22.62 9.91
CA ALA A 576 -35.96 -23.02 9.52
C ALA A 576 -35.35 -22.01 8.52
N ALA A 577 -36.10 -21.60 7.50
CA ALA A 577 -35.64 -20.61 6.53
C ALA A 577 -35.36 -19.23 7.16
N SER A 578 -36.20 -18.78 8.09
CA SER A 578 -36.00 -17.54 8.86
C SER A 578 -34.72 -17.60 9.70
N THR A 579 -34.45 -18.75 10.31
CA THR A 579 -33.21 -18.98 11.07
C THR A 579 -31.98 -18.91 10.16
N ASP A 580 -32.04 -19.52 8.99
CA ASP A 580 -30.96 -19.45 7.99
C ASP A 580 -30.73 -18.04 7.48
N GLN A 581 -31.82 -17.32 7.20
CA GLN A 581 -31.76 -15.91 6.80
C GLN A 581 -31.13 -15.05 7.90
N SER A 582 -31.47 -15.26 9.17
CA SER A 582 -30.83 -14.58 10.30
C SER A 582 -29.31 -14.81 10.34
N ARG A 583 -28.87 -16.06 10.11
CA ARG A 583 -27.43 -16.39 10.03
C ARG A 583 -26.75 -15.70 8.86
N ALA A 584 -27.39 -15.70 7.69
CA ALA A 584 -26.87 -15.02 6.49
C ALA A 584 -26.74 -13.51 6.71
N THR A 585 -27.78 -12.87 7.25
CA THR A 585 -27.79 -11.43 7.57
C THR A 585 -26.67 -11.06 8.55
N LYS A 586 -26.44 -11.87 9.59
CA LYS A 586 -25.30 -11.69 10.51
C LYS A 586 -23.94 -11.81 9.82
N SER A 587 -23.83 -12.66 8.79
CA SER A 587 -22.60 -12.77 8.00
C SER A 587 -22.41 -11.54 7.11
N ILE A 588 -23.47 -11.06 6.47
CA ILE A 588 -23.43 -9.83 5.66
C ILE A 588 -23.04 -8.63 6.52
N ALA A 589 -23.62 -8.48 7.72
CA ALA A 589 -23.26 -7.42 8.66
C ALA A 589 -21.76 -7.43 8.99
N ARG A 590 -21.15 -8.61 9.22
CA ARG A 590 -19.71 -8.74 9.43
C ARG A 590 -18.88 -8.36 8.21
N SER A 591 -19.33 -8.75 7.01
CA SER A 591 -18.66 -8.37 5.76
C SER A 591 -18.70 -6.87 5.52
N ILE A 592 -19.82 -6.20 5.84
CA ILE A 592 -19.96 -4.74 5.77
C ILE A 592 -18.95 -4.05 6.70
N GLU A 593 -18.82 -4.52 7.94
CA GLU A 593 -17.82 -3.96 8.87
C GLU A 593 -16.39 -4.14 8.34
N THR A 594 -16.08 -5.31 7.76
CA THR A 594 -14.76 -5.54 7.14
C THR A 594 -14.50 -4.61 5.96
N ILE A 595 -15.50 -4.39 5.08
CA ILE A 595 -15.37 -3.46 3.95
C ILE A 595 -15.20 -2.02 4.46
N LYS A 596 -15.91 -1.65 5.53
CA LYS A 596 -15.77 -0.35 6.18
C LYS A 596 -14.34 -0.12 6.67
N ASP A 597 -13.77 -1.07 7.39
CA ASP A 597 -12.39 -1.01 7.88
C ASP A 597 -11.39 -0.91 6.72
N MET A 598 -11.54 -1.74 5.69
CA MET A 598 -10.70 -1.71 4.49
C MET A 598 -10.77 -0.36 3.76
N THR A 599 -11.97 0.23 3.67
CA THR A 599 -12.17 1.54 3.04
C THR A 599 -11.51 2.64 3.86
N HIS A 600 -11.60 2.56 5.20
CA HIS A 600 -10.90 3.47 6.10
C HIS A 600 -9.37 3.39 5.94
N GLU A 601 -8.82 2.18 5.86
CA GLU A 601 -7.38 1.97 5.63
C GLU A 601 -6.93 2.50 4.27
N MET A 602 -7.75 2.29 3.23
CA MET A 602 -7.51 2.81 1.89
C MET A 602 -7.49 4.35 1.87
N VAL A 603 -8.42 5.01 2.55
CA VAL A 603 -8.42 6.49 2.69
C VAL A 603 -7.14 6.97 3.37
N ASN A 604 -6.73 6.34 4.47
CA ASN A 604 -5.50 6.69 5.17
C ASN A 604 -4.26 6.47 4.29
N SER A 605 -4.15 5.33 3.60
CA SER A 605 -3.03 5.03 2.70
C SER A 605 -2.96 6.03 1.54
N THR A 606 -4.12 6.39 0.97
CA THR A 606 -4.21 7.40 -0.10
C THR A 606 -3.77 8.76 0.39
N SER A 607 -4.15 9.15 1.62
CA SER A 607 -3.69 10.39 2.25
C SER A 607 -2.16 10.42 2.41
N HIS A 608 -1.55 9.31 2.84
CA HIS A 608 -0.09 9.17 2.90
C HIS A 608 0.57 9.28 1.51
N GLN A 609 0.01 8.63 0.49
CA GLN A 609 0.55 8.70 -0.87
C GLN A 609 0.48 10.11 -1.47
N VAL A 610 -0.56 10.89 -1.14
CA VAL A 610 -0.64 12.30 -1.54
C VAL A 610 0.49 13.11 -0.90
N GLU A 611 0.78 12.86 0.38
CA GLU A 611 1.87 13.56 1.09
C GLU A 611 3.26 13.14 0.58
N ASP A 612 3.48 11.84 0.37
CA ASP A 612 4.70 11.31 -0.23
C ASP A 612 4.89 11.84 -1.66
N GLY A 613 3.82 11.91 -2.45
CA GLY A 613 3.82 12.48 -3.80
C GLY A 613 4.25 13.95 -3.81
N LYS A 614 3.81 14.76 -2.84
CA LYS A 614 4.29 16.15 -2.68
C LYS A 614 5.78 16.20 -2.35
N LEU A 615 6.25 15.35 -1.45
CA LEU A 615 7.66 15.25 -1.07
C LEU A 615 8.53 14.84 -2.27
N ILE A 616 8.10 13.84 -3.03
CA ILE A 616 8.80 13.41 -4.25
C ILE A 616 8.78 14.54 -5.27
N ARG A 617 7.67 15.26 -5.47
CA ARG A 617 7.61 16.42 -6.37
C ARG A 617 8.64 17.49 -6.00
N LEU A 618 8.71 17.86 -4.72
CA LEU A 618 9.70 18.82 -4.21
C LEU A 618 11.14 18.34 -4.47
N ASN A 619 11.41 17.04 -4.25
CA ASN A 619 12.71 16.45 -4.53
C ASN A 619 13.03 16.43 -6.03
N VAL A 620 12.07 16.13 -6.90
CA VAL A 620 12.23 16.16 -8.37
C VAL A 620 12.51 17.58 -8.85
N GLU A 621 11.81 18.59 -8.32
CA GLU A 621 12.10 20.01 -8.60
C GLU A 621 13.51 20.41 -8.14
N SER A 622 13.90 20.01 -6.93
CA SER A 622 15.25 20.25 -6.39
C SER A 622 16.33 19.60 -7.26
N VAL A 623 16.15 18.33 -7.65
CA VAL A 623 17.05 17.62 -8.56
C VAL A 623 17.09 18.29 -9.94
N SER A 624 15.95 18.73 -10.47
CA SER A 624 15.88 19.47 -11.73
C SER A 624 16.72 20.74 -11.68
N SER A 625 16.62 21.51 -10.59
CA SER A 625 17.41 22.71 -10.36
C SER A 625 18.89 22.39 -10.27
N MET A 626 19.26 21.39 -9.46
CA MET A 626 20.65 20.96 -9.27
C MET A 626 21.28 20.45 -10.58
N VAL A 627 20.53 19.68 -11.38
CA VAL A 627 20.99 19.18 -12.68
C VAL A 627 21.25 20.35 -13.63
N THR A 628 20.37 21.35 -13.65
CA THR A 628 20.55 22.55 -14.48
C THR A 628 21.82 23.31 -14.07
N GLU A 629 21.99 23.57 -12.78
CA GLU A 629 23.17 24.24 -12.23
C GLU A 629 24.48 23.47 -12.46
N LEU A 630 24.45 22.13 -12.37
CA LEU A 630 25.60 21.27 -12.67
C LEU A 630 26.03 21.40 -14.13
N PHE A 631 25.09 21.36 -15.07
CA PHE A 631 25.40 21.49 -16.49
C PHE A 631 25.89 22.88 -16.85
N ASP A 632 25.34 23.93 -16.25
CA ASP A 632 25.82 25.32 -16.43
C ASP A 632 27.26 25.48 -15.91
N ASN A 633 27.56 24.95 -14.71
CA ASN A 633 28.92 24.94 -14.17
C ASN A 633 29.89 24.13 -15.04
N MET A 634 29.45 23.02 -15.64
CA MET A 634 30.28 22.21 -16.52
C MET A 634 30.58 22.92 -17.85
N GLU A 635 29.63 23.64 -18.44
CA GLU A 635 29.90 24.47 -19.62
C GLU A 635 30.93 25.57 -19.30
N MET A 636 30.83 26.21 -18.13
CA MET A 636 31.80 27.19 -17.68
C MET A 636 33.21 26.58 -17.49
N ARG A 637 33.30 25.41 -16.86
CA ARG A 637 34.58 24.68 -16.69
C ARG A 637 35.16 24.23 -18.02
N ARG A 638 34.35 23.81 -18.98
CA ARG A 638 34.81 23.45 -20.34
C ARG A 638 35.43 24.67 -21.02
N ALA A 639 34.80 25.84 -20.92
CA ALA A 639 35.33 27.08 -21.48
C ALA A 639 36.67 27.48 -20.84
N GLN A 640 36.80 27.39 -19.51
CA GLN A 640 38.05 27.63 -18.81
C GLN A 640 39.14 26.62 -19.20
N SER A 641 38.78 25.35 -19.30
CA SER A 641 39.71 24.28 -19.65
C SER A 641 40.21 24.40 -21.09
N ALA A 642 39.37 24.88 -22.02
CA ALA A 642 39.77 25.18 -23.39
C ALA A 642 40.82 26.31 -23.46
N GLU A 643 40.75 27.31 -22.58
CA GLU A 643 41.77 28.37 -22.52
C GLU A 643 43.11 27.83 -21.99
N VAL A 644 43.08 26.95 -20.99
CA VAL A 644 44.29 26.27 -20.47
C VAL A 644 44.92 25.38 -21.55
N VAL A 645 44.13 24.65 -22.33
CA VAL A 645 44.62 23.86 -23.48
C VAL A 645 45.32 24.75 -24.49
N LYS A 646 44.75 25.93 -24.79
CA LYS A 646 45.33 26.91 -25.70
C LYS A 646 46.63 27.53 -25.18
N GLU A 647 46.74 27.80 -23.88
CA GLU A 647 48.00 28.24 -23.24
C GLU A 647 49.08 27.14 -23.28
N LEU A 648 48.69 25.88 -23.06
CA LEU A 648 49.59 24.73 -23.16
C LEU A 648 50.09 24.51 -24.60
N GLU A 649 49.23 24.67 -25.61
CA GLU A 649 49.62 24.67 -27.02
C GLU A 649 50.56 25.84 -27.38
N GLN A 650 50.33 27.03 -26.81
CA GLN A 650 51.25 28.16 -26.96
C GLN A 650 52.63 27.90 -26.34
N MET A 651 52.69 27.30 -25.15
CA MET A 651 53.96 26.87 -24.55
C MET A 651 54.70 25.84 -25.43
N LYS A 652 53.98 24.89 -26.02
CA LYS A 652 54.54 23.93 -26.99
C LYS A 652 55.18 24.66 -28.19
N SER A 653 54.54 25.71 -28.69
CA SER A 653 55.06 26.53 -29.80
C SER A 653 56.28 27.40 -29.44
N LEU A 654 56.41 27.81 -28.17
CA LEU A 654 57.54 28.62 -27.68
C LEU A 654 58.80 27.77 -27.36
N THR A 655 58.63 26.47 -27.12
CA THR A 655 59.73 25.57 -26.72
C THR A 655 60.40 24.87 -27.90
N CYS A 656 59.82 24.98 -29.10
CA CYS A 656 60.41 24.53 -30.38
C CYS A 656 60.26 25.63 -31.44
N PRO A 657 61.24 26.54 -31.59
CA PRO A 657 61.33 27.33 -32.80
C PRO A 657 61.83 26.40 -33.92
N ILE A 658 61.07 26.33 -35.01
CA ILE A 658 61.44 25.66 -36.28
C ILE A 658 62.86 26.08 -36.71
#